data_AF-A0A959FXH8-F1
#
_entry.id   AF-A0A959FXH8-F1
#
_cell.length_a   1.000
_cell.length_b   1.000
_cell.length_c   1.000
_cell.angle_alpha   90.00
_cell.angle_beta   90.00
_cell.angle_gamma   90.00
#
_symmetry.space_group_name_H-M   'P 1'
#
loop_
_entity.id
_entity.type
_entity.pdbx_description
1 polymer ?
#
loop_
_entity_poly.entity_id
_entity_poly.type
_entity_poly.pdbx_seq_one_letter_code
_entity_poly.pdbx_strand_id
1 'polypeptide(L)'
;MLCKKSEKLNLTFNVSVQFKIEGAVEPELFKEALYQVVEPHESMHLTFQQEGHRVAKVVDPVPIWAMPYGYHDFSGEVAPFEKAQAVYLQSLDQPFQIFQEVAWRYDLCKIDDTTFIGILTAHHLICDFMSALTIGRSVQAAYHCLSSGIPFVNPLNGTSELQAIEESAVLEDQFFERYKEEFLLDLEGIQDLCFSELQVPLHKRNFELLSVLFDIPNATATKIGQLATEHSIAEMAIYLSALEMLIQRQTKRDRFVIGLPVNVRPGKKAMATIGYLSKPMPLSVDLGPAGSHLELIADNGVQVKKIARRRFFPMGKLYDHAIGEKLALPKINVLFNYLDTRQLSEPGCNTNVDIIPQGFTHSTMDLWLTVQKAMTGTNVKLEVSKDIFEPQQLPVLQAAYLELLNEICEQPEAPIQKKPLLEQAVDTLIAGSFTLDPLEKYLSSFQGSNGQPLVPQFLPYQQVVQTLLNLDVEAQKEVPCLSLLVRLEDFFKHGELESVSESALEEFCDAFIQAITFSVSSRKLKHQLLLCPGANTTPLFDKYSTSLLDRLKKVSGLAVEDLRSFSTAAIFNEQTNKVAHIPFETAFYQKLAFFIAKHHYQSTRPTPKVLVLDCDNTLWRGVIGEDGLKGIEITPAHQAFQKQLIASYEQGILLALSSKNNEAEVWEVFDQHPDMLLQRSHIVAHRINWEPKALSIQALQAELNLGMDAFVFIDDNPVEVGQCRAQIPELLTVQFPKEEAAIQTFADYHWAIHHTGKRSTFNRTEAYKVESQRKQVKQQFLSMEDYIAALQLQVQYEWLDASNIERASQLTLRTNQFNLTGERCTVAELQAQLDSGQRQGALLRANDKYGDYGIIGLLLFRAADRSFQVENLLLSCRVLGRGIELHLAQWVLEKALEVDAQMVHFKYKDTGRNLPGLQFLKALVQLGNWTTYGLSITSENLQKVNLGTFIRKAEVLPTT
;
A
#
# COMPACT_ATOMS: atom_id res chain seq x y z
N MET A 1 17.18 31.92 -23.59
CA MET A 1 15.95 32.65 -23.18
C MET A 1 15.14 31.90 -22.13
N LEU A 2 14.92 30.59 -22.25
CA LEU A 2 14.21 29.79 -21.22
C LEU A 2 14.91 29.81 -19.85
N CYS A 3 16.25 29.73 -19.82
CA CYS A 3 17.06 29.80 -18.59
C CYS A 3 16.89 31.10 -17.77
N LYS A 4 16.36 32.19 -18.37
CA LYS A 4 16.08 33.45 -17.64
C LYS A 4 14.70 33.47 -16.98
N LYS A 5 13.79 32.56 -17.37
CA LYS A 5 12.40 32.58 -16.90
C LYS A 5 12.22 31.89 -15.55
N SER A 6 13.08 30.93 -15.23
CA SER A 6 13.06 30.17 -13.98
C SER A 6 14.40 29.48 -13.76
N GLU A 7 14.95 29.59 -12.55
CA GLU A 7 16.16 28.85 -12.16
C GLU A 7 15.93 27.34 -12.21
N LYS A 8 14.75 26.86 -11.80
CA LYS A 8 14.38 25.42 -11.87
C LYS A 8 14.34 24.91 -13.31
N LEU A 9 13.87 25.74 -14.25
CA LEU A 9 13.89 25.38 -15.67
C LEU A 9 15.30 25.43 -16.26
N ASN A 10 16.22 26.23 -15.70
CA ASN A 10 17.63 26.21 -16.10
C ASN A 10 18.27 24.86 -15.75
N LEU A 11 17.98 24.33 -14.55
CA LEU A 11 18.50 23.04 -14.07
C LEU A 11 18.13 21.86 -14.99
N THR A 12 17.01 21.91 -15.71
CA THR A 12 16.62 20.84 -16.64
C THR A 12 17.58 20.67 -17.82
N PHE A 13 18.51 21.61 -18.02
CA PHE A 13 19.53 21.55 -19.07
C PHE A 13 20.92 21.20 -18.54
N ASN A 14 21.08 20.88 -17.27
CA ASN A 14 22.34 20.34 -16.76
C ASN A 14 22.47 18.87 -17.21
N VAL A 15 23.57 18.56 -17.88
CA VAL A 15 23.98 17.20 -18.25
C VAL A 15 25.19 16.85 -17.41
N SER A 16 25.14 15.73 -16.70
CA SER A 16 26.27 15.27 -15.89
C SER A 16 26.58 13.81 -16.15
N VAL A 17 27.87 13.48 -16.23
CA VAL A 17 28.36 12.11 -16.42
C VAL A 17 29.41 11.82 -15.35
N GLN A 18 29.28 10.66 -14.70
CA GLN A 18 30.26 10.15 -13.75
C GLN A 18 31.12 9.07 -14.41
N PHE A 19 32.43 9.21 -14.26
CA PHE A 19 33.45 8.27 -14.71
C PHE A 19 34.05 7.60 -13.49
N LYS A 20 33.82 6.29 -13.33
CA LYS A 20 34.59 5.47 -12.40
C LYS A 20 35.94 5.19 -13.04
N ILE A 21 37.01 5.64 -12.39
CA ILE A 21 38.39 5.47 -12.84
C ILE A 21 39.05 4.47 -11.90
N GLU A 22 39.44 3.33 -12.43
CA GLU A 22 40.19 2.29 -11.70
C GLU A 22 41.67 2.40 -12.03
N GLY A 23 42.50 2.52 -10.99
CA GLY A 23 43.95 2.73 -11.05
C GLY A 23 44.39 3.93 -10.22
N ALA A 24 45.69 4.03 -9.97
CA ALA A 24 46.29 5.18 -9.29
C ALA A 24 46.28 6.41 -10.23
N VAL A 25 45.74 7.52 -9.74
CA VAL A 25 45.66 8.79 -10.47
C VAL A 25 46.46 9.86 -9.72
N GLU A 26 47.38 10.54 -10.42
CA GLU A 26 48.04 11.74 -9.94
C GLU A 26 47.15 12.95 -10.32
N PRO A 27 46.60 13.69 -9.33
CA PRO A 27 45.55 14.70 -9.60
C PRO A 27 45.99 15.85 -10.51
N GLU A 28 47.21 16.37 -10.37
CA GLU A 28 47.66 17.51 -11.18
C GLU A 28 47.91 17.11 -12.64
N LEU A 29 48.47 15.92 -12.86
CA LEU A 29 48.64 15.33 -14.19
C LEU A 29 47.29 15.00 -14.84
N PHE A 30 46.31 14.57 -14.05
CA PHE A 30 44.94 14.36 -14.54
C PHE A 30 44.29 15.67 -14.96
N LYS A 31 44.46 16.74 -14.16
CA LYS A 31 44.00 18.08 -14.51
C LYS A 31 44.65 18.58 -15.80
N GLU A 32 45.95 18.38 -15.97
CA GLU A 32 46.66 18.70 -17.21
C GLU A 32 46.11 17.92 -18.41
N ALA A 33 45.88 16.61 -18.25
CA ALA A 33 45.26 15.76 -19.27
C ALA A 33 43.87 16.26 -19.69
N LEU A 34 43.02 16.61 -18.71
CA LEU A 34 41.69 17.18 -18.96
C LEU A 34 41.78 18.47 -19.78
N TYR A 35 42.69 19.38 -19.40
CA TYR A 35 42.86 20.64 -20.09
C TYR A 35 43.36 20.45 -21.52
N GLN A 36 44.38 19.61 -21.76
CA GLN A 36 44.84 19.33 -23.13
C GLN A 36 43.75 18.72 -24.03
N VAL A 37 42.78 18.00 -23.45
CA VAL A 37 41.65 17.43 -24.18
C VAL A 37 40.62 18.50 -24.56
N VAL A 38 40.26 19.39 -23.64
CA VAL A 38 39.17 20.38 -23.88
C VAL A 38 39.66 21.67 -24.55
N GLU A 39 40.97 21.96 -24.51
CA GLU A 39 41.56 23.16 -25.11
C GLU A 39 41.19 23.40 -26.58
N PRO A 40 41.24 22.38 -27.47
CA PRO A 40 40.99 22.61 -28.89
C PRO A 40 39.50 22.84 -29.22
N HIS A 41 38.60 22.69 -28.26
CA HIS A 41 37.16 22.70 -28.49
C HIS A 41 36.53 24.01 -28.04
N GLU A 42 36.23 24.89 -29.01
CA GLU A 42 35.62 26.20 -28.75
C GLU A 42 34.42 26.14 -27.79
N SER A 43 33.56 25.13 -27.90
CA SER A 43 32.37 24.91 -27.07
C SER A 43 32.66 24.92 -25.57
N MET A 44 33.84 24.45 -25.16
CA MET A 44 34.27 24.38 -23.77
C MET A 44 34.76 25.73 -23.22
N HIS A 45 34.88 26.75 -24.07
CA HIS A 45 35.43 28.06 -23.72
C HIS A 45 34.38 29.18 -23.89
N LEU A 46 33.13 28.82 -24.24
CA LEU A 46 32.11 29.79 -24.59
C LEU A 46 31.49 30.45 -23.39
N THR A 47 31.27 31.75 -23.55
CA THR A 47 30.29 32.52 -22.78
C THR A 47 29.23 33.05 -23.73
N PHE A 48 28.04 33.31 -23.20
CA PHE A 48 26.94 33.83 -24.00
C PHE A 48 26.69 35.30 -23.66
N GLN A 49 26.43 36.15 -24.65
CA GLN A 49 25.97 37.52 -24.44
C GLN A 49 24.64 37.74 -25.16
N GLN A 50 23.82 38.63 -24.61
CA GLN A 50 22.55 38.98 -25.23
C GLN A 50 22.72 40.21 -26.12
N GLU A 51 22.30 40.09 -27.38
CA GLU A 51 22.18 41.19 -28.33
C GLU A 51 20.70 41.38 -28.72
N GLY A 52 20.00 42.27 -28.01
CA GLY A 52 18.56 42.50 -28.21
C GLY A 52 17.72 41.26 -27.88
N HIS A 53 16.96 40.74 -28.86
CA HIS A 53 16.19 39.50 -28.72
C HIS A 53 16.98 38.24 -29.14
N ARG A 54 18.22 38.39 -29.61
CA ARG A 54 19.11 37.30 -30.01
C ARG A 54 20.18 37.08 -28.94
N VAL A 55 20.68 35.85 -28.84
CA VAL A 55 21.84 35.52 -28.02
C VAL A 55 23.01 35.37 -28.99
N ALA A 56 24.06 36.15 -28.79
CA ALA A 56 25.31 36.06 -29.54
C ALA A 56 26.32 35.23 -28.72
N LYS A 57 27.05 34.35 -29.41
CA LYS A 57 28.17 33.58 -28.86
C LYS A 57 29.33 34.56 -28.67
N VAL A 58 29.79 34.76 -27.43
CA VAL A 58 31.00 35.56 -27.16
C VAL A 58 32.18 34.63 -27.10
N VAL A 59 33.10 34.84 -28.04
CA VAL A 59 34.32 34.06 -28.23
C VAL A 59 35.50 34.87 -27.69
N ASP A 60 35.40 35.38 -26.46
CA ASP A 60 36.60 35.74 -25.71
C ASP A 60 36.96 34.49 -24.89
N PRO A 61 37.93 33.68 -25.36
CA PRO A 61 38.22 32.39 -24.72
C PRO A 61 38.73 32.65 -23.30
N VAL A 62 38.01 32.10 -22.32
CA VAL A 62 38.50 32.03 -20.95
C VAL A 62 39.77 31.16 -20.97
N PRO A 63 40.92 31.62 -20.43
CA PRO A 63 42.13 30.82 -20.43
C PRO A 63 41.91 29.49 -19.73
N ILE A 64 42.44 28.40 -20.28
CA ILE A 64 42.11 27.06 -19.80
C ILE A 64 42.52 26.80 -18.34
N TRP A 65 43.56 27.48 -17.85
CA TRP A 65 44.01 27.41 -16.46
C TRP A 65 43.06 28.06 -15.46
N ALA A 66 42.09 28.86 -15.94
CA ALA A 66 41.03 29.45 -15.14
C ALA A 66 39.74 28.59 -15.14
N MET A 67 39.75 27.43 -15.79
CA MET A 67 38.56 26.56 -15.90
C MET A 67 38.24 25.85 -14.58
N PRO A 68 36.95 25.64 -14.25
CA PRO A 68 36.55 25.06 -12.96
C PRO A 68 37.01 23.60 -12.83
N TYR A 69 37.88 23.34 -11.85
CA TYR A 69 38.33 21.99 -11.49
C TYR A 69 38.37 21.84 -9.96
N GLY A 70 37.60 20.89 -9.43
CA GLY A 70 37.59 20.51 -8.02
C GLY A 70 38.33 19.19 -7.80
N TYR A 71 39.15 19.11 -6.76
CA TYR A 71 39.72 17.86 -6.27
C TYR A 71 39.27 17.62 -4.83
N HIS A 72 38.71 16.45 -4.58
CA HIS A 72 38.17 16.06 -3.28
C HIS A 72 38.78 14.72 -2.86
N ASP A 73 39.53 14.69 -1.76
CA ASP A 73 40.05 13.45 -1.19
C ASP A 73 39.11 12.92 -0.11
N PHE A 74 38.37 11.86 -0.42
CA PHE A 74 37.48 11.18 0.52
C PHE A 74 38.07 9.86 1.05
N SER A 75 39.31 9.51 0.68
CA SER A 75 39.88 8.19 1.00
C SER A 75 40.01 7.88 2.49
N GLY A 76 40.01 8.90 3.36
CA GLY A 76 39.99 8.76 4.82
C GLY A 76 38.62 8.93 5.48
N GLU A 77 37.56 9.18 4.70
CA GLU A 77 36.22 9.49 5.21
C GLU A 77 35.35 8.24 5.36
N VAL A 78 34.28 8.35 6.17
CA VAL A 78 33.25 7.30 6.25
C VAL A 78 32.38 7.37 4.99
N ALA A 79 32.17 6.21 4.34
CA ALA A 79 31.39 6.06 3.11
C ALA A 79 31.84 7.02 1.97
N PRO A 80 33.08 6.88 1.49
CA PRO A 80 33.68 7.81 0.50
C PRO A 80 32.87 7.92 -0.79
N PHE A 81 32.24 6.82 -1.23
CA PHE A 81 31.39 6.83 -2.40
C PHE A 81 30.12 7.68 -2.23
N GLU A 82 29.50 7.66 -1.05
CA GLU A 82 28.32 8.50 -0.76
C GLU A 82 28.68 9.99 -0.74
N LYS A 83 29.89 10.34 -0.28
CA LYS A 83 30.42 11.71 -0.36
C LYS A 83 30.60 12.16 -1.81
N ALA A 84 31.18 11.33 -2.66
CA ALA A 84 31.28 11.61 -4.10
C ALA A 84 29.90 11.76 -4.76
N GLN A 85 28.91 10.97 -4.34
CA GLN A 85 27.53 11.14 -4.82
C GLN A 85 26.91 12.46 -4.37
N ALA A 86 27.20 12.92 -3.16
CA ALA A 86 26.74 14.24 -2.70
C ALA A 86 27.34 15.38 -3.56
N VAL A 87 28.62 15.29 -3.93
CA VAL A 87 29.26 16.25 -4.86
C VAL A 87 28.56 16.24 -6.22
N TYR A 88 28.24 15.05 -6.75
CA TYR A 88 27.51 14.91 -8.00
C TYR A 88 26.13 15.58 -7.96
N LEU A 89 25.32 15.27 -6.95
CA LEU A 89 23.98 15.84 -6.79
C LEU A 89 24.03 17.36 -6.61
N GLN A 90 25.00 17.85 -5.82
CA GLN A 90 25.22 19.27 -5.64
C GLN A 90 25.58 19.97 -6.97
N SER A 91 26.43 19.36 -7.79
CA SER A 91 26.81 19.91 -9.09
C SER A 91 25.60 19.99 -10.04
N LEU A 92 24.73 18.97 -10.04
CA LEU A 92 23.51 18.96 -10.84
C LEU A 92 22.49 20.02 -10.40
N ASP A 93 22.35 20.26 -9.10
CA ASP A 93 21.39 21.21 -8.54
C ASP A 93 21.88 22.66 -8.53
N GLN A 94 23.11 22.91 -8.99
CA GLN A 94 23.65 24.26 -9.13
C GLN A 94 23.47 24.77 -10.57
N PRO A 95 22.62 25.78 -10.81
CA PRO A 95 22.37 26.28 -12.15
C PRO A 95 23.60 27.01 -12.72
N PHE A 96 23.84 26.87 -14.02
CA PHE A 96 24.87 27.66 -14.70
C PHE A 96 24.39 29.09 -14.96
N GLN A 97 25.23 30.06 -14.59
CA GLN A 97 25.03 31.46 -14.99
C GLN A 97 25.60 31.69 -16.39
N ILE A 98 24.95 31.12 -17.42
CA ILE A 98 25.45 31.04 -18.81
C ILE A 98 25.89 32.36 -19.46
N PHE A 99 25.51 33.51 -18.88
CA PHE A 99 25.92 34.85 -19.35
C PHE A 99 27.12 35.45 -18.58
N GLN A 100 27.65 34.74 -17.58
CA GLN A 100 28.66 35.23 -16.64
C GLN A 100 29.79 34.21 -16.41
N GLU A 101 29.54 32.92 -16.63
CA GLU A 101 30.52 31.85 -16.44
C GLU A 101 30.53 30.87 -17.63
N VAL A 102 31.62 30.09 -17.72
CA VAL A 102 31.68 28.92 -18.61
C VAL A 102 30.68 27.87 -18.17
N ALA A 103 30.04 27.21 -19.13
CA ALA A 103 28.90 26.35 -18.86
C ALA A 103 29.29 24.89 -18.57
N TRP A 104 30.43 24.65 -17.93
CA TRP A 104 30.85 23.32 -17.47
C TRP A 104 31.75 23.38 -16.21
N ARG A 105 31.81 22.27 -15.48
CA ARG A 105 32.62 22.04 -14.27
C ARG A 105 33.12 20.60 -14.26
N TYR A 106 34.27 20.37 -13.63
CA TYR A 106 34.78 19.01 -13.41
C TYR A 106 35.22 18.82 -11.96
N ASP A 107 34.78 17.74 -11.32
CA ASP A 107 35.22 17.35 -9.98
C ASP A 107 35.86 15.95 -10.01
N LEU A 108 37.06 15.82 -9.47
CA LEU A 108 37.74 14.54 -9.26
C LEU A 108 37.69 14.17 -7.78
N CYS A 109 37.02 13.06 -7.47
CA CYS A 109 36.86 12.55 -6.11
C CYS A 109 37.72 11.29 -5.91
N LYS A 110 38.66 11.30 -4.97
CA LYS A 110 39.41 10.10 -4.57
C LYS A 110 38.60 9.27 -3.58
N ILE A 111 38.33 8.00 -3.92
CA ILE A 111 37.61 7.05 -3.05
C ILE A 111 38.59 6.21 -2.24
N ASP A 112 39.67 5.76 -2.89
CA ASP A 112 40.80 5.06 -2.31
C ASP A 112 42.04 5.25 -3.20
N ASP A 113 43.16 4.61 -2.90
CA ASP A 113 44.41 4.75 -3.69
C ASP A 113 44.31 4.19 -5.13
N THR A 114 43.27 3.43 -5.42
CA THR A 114 43.05 2.73 -6.69
C THR A 114 41.71 3.07 -7.35
N THR A 115 40.88 3.91 -6.74
CA THR A 115 39.54 4.22 -7.23
C THR A 115 39.27 5.71 -7.14
N PHE A 116 38.92 6.32 -8.26
CA PHE A 116 38.53 7.72 -8.37
C PHE A 116 37.19 7.86 -9.10
N ILE A 117 36.41 8.88 -8.76
CA ILE A 117 35.19 9.27 -9.47
C ILE A 117 35.41 10.63 -10.10
N GLY A 118 35.43 10.70 -11.43
CA GLY A 118 35.41 11.95 -12.18
C GLY A 118 33.98 12.37 -12.51
N ILE A 119 33.62 13.61 -12.25
CA ILE A 119 32.28 14.15 -12.46
C ILE A 119 32.39 15.31 -13.45
N LEU A 120 31.90 15.11 -14.67
CA LEU A 120 31.75 16.19 -15.65
C LEU A 120 30.31 16.68 -15.63
N THR A 121 30.09 17.94 -15.29
CA THR A 121 28.77 18.58 -15.39
C THR A 121 28.85 19.73 -16.37
N ALA A 122 27.96 19.78 -17.35
CA ALA A 122 27.91 20.82 -18.37
C ALA A 122 26.47 21.19 -18.71
N HIS A 123 26.24 22.43 -19.13
CA HIS A 123 24.96 22.81 -19.70
C HIS A 123 24.82 22.21 -21.09
N HIS A 124 23.63 21.69 -21.41
CA HIS A 124 23.31 21.00 -22.66
C HIS A 124 23.51 21.87 -23.93
N LEU A 125 23.76 23.19 -23.77
CA LEU A 125 24.05 24.12 -24.87
C LEU A 125 25.43 23.89 -25.48
N ILE A 126 26.40 23.39 -24.69
CA ILE A 126 27.79 23.23 -25.12
C ILE A 126 28.26 21.78 -25.15
N CYS A 127 27.49 20.87 -24.55
CA CYS A 127 27.87 19.47 -24.40
C CYS A 127 26.63 18.59 -24.43
N ASP A 128 26.59 17.59 -25.32
CA ASP A 128 25.64 16.49 -25.26
C ASP A 128 26.27 15.23 -24.61
N PHE A 129 25.47 14.19 -24.40
CA PHE A 129 25.96 12.95 -23.80
C PHE A 129 27.15 12.35 -24.57
N MET A 130 27.09 12.31 -25.91
CA MET A 130 28.19 11.79 -26.74
C MET A 130 29.47 12.61 -26.59
N SER A 131 29.37 13.93 -26.41
CA SER A 131 30.51 14.81 -26.14
C SER A 131 31.14 14.48 -24.80
N ALA A 132 30.34 14.30 -23.75
CA ALA A 132 30.84 13.88 -22.44
C ALA A 132 31.56 12.54 -22.51
N LEU A 133 31.02 11.56 -23.25
CA LEU A 133 31.70 10.28 -23.50
C LEU A 133 33.06 10.46 -24.20
N THR A 134 33.11 11.29 -25.23
CA THR A 134 34.33 11.57 -25.99
C THR A 134 35.37 12.27 -25.14
N ILE A 135 34.96 13.20 -24.26
CA ILE A 135 35.84 13.83 -23.26
C ILE A 135 36.44 12.76 -22.36
N GLY A 136 35.62 11.93 -21.70
CA GLY A 136 36.10 10.90 -20.77
C GLY A 136 37.15 9.96 -21.38
N ARG A 137 36.88 9.43 -22.59
CA ARG A 137 37.82 8.60 -23.35
C ARG A 137 39.13 9.32 -23.68
N SER A 138 39.04 10.58 -24.11
CA SER A 138 40.21 11.34 -24.52
C SER A 138 41.07 11.73 -23.33
N VAL A 139 40.47 11.98 -22.16
CA VAL A 139 41.19 12.25 -20.91
C VAL A 139 41.95 11.01 -20.44
N GLN A 140 41.36 9.82 -20.54
CA GLN A 140 42.04 8.56 -20.26
C GLN A 140 43.30 8.39 -21.15
N ALA A 141 43.16 8.61 -22.46
CA ALA A 141 44.27 8.53 -23.40
C ALA A 141 45.35 9.60 -23.13
N ALA A 142 44.94 10.83 -22.86
CA ALA A 142 45.85 11.93 -22.53
C ALA A 142 46.64 11.64 -21.25
N TYR A 143 45.97 11.22 -20.19
CA TYR A 143 46.60 10.86 -18.92
C TYR A 143 47.60 9.71 -19.08
N HIS A 144 47.26 8.70 -19.88
CA HIS A 144 48.17 7.59 -20.16
C HIS A 144 49.46 8.06 -20.88
N CYS A 145 49.34 8.93 -21.89
CA CYS A 145 50.49 9.51 -22.57
C CYS A 145 51.38 10.32 -21.61
N LEU A 146 50.77 11.25 -20.87
CA LEU A 146 51.49 12.15 -19.96
C LEU A 146 52.17 11.38 -18.81
N SER A 147 51.50 10.39 -18.22
CA SER A 147 52.09 9.53 -17.17
C SER A 147 53.23 8.65 -17.67
N SER A 148 53.26 8.37 -18.98
CA SER A 148 54.36 7.64 -19.64
C SER A 148 55.48 8.56 -20.14
N GLY A 149 55.38 9.88 -19.92
CA GLY A 149 56.33 10.87 -20.46
C GLY A 149 56.25 11.05 -21.98
N ILE A 150 55.14 10.63 -22.60
CA ILE A 150 54.89 10.75 -24.04
C ILE A 150 53.98 11.97 -24.27
N PRO A 151 54.31 12.90 -25.18
CA PRO A 151 53.42 14.00 -25.53
C PRO A 151 52.07 13.48 -26.06
N PHE A 152 50.97 13.98 -25.49
CA PHE A 152 49.64 13.68 -26.02
C PHE A 152 49.40 14.50 -27.29
N VAL A 153 48.92 13.82 -28.35
CA VAL A 153 48.44 14.47 -29.56
C VAL A 153 46.93 14.29 -29.58
N ASN A 154 46.19 15.37 -29.39
CA ASN A 154 44.74 15.31 -29.29
C ASN A 154 44.13 14.76 -30.60
N PRO A 155 43.49 13.58 -30.59
CA PRO A 155 42.88 12.98 -31.77
C PRO A 155 41.62 13.74 -32.21
N LEU A 156 41.09 14.63 -31.36
CA LEU A 156 39.87 15.41 -31.59
C LEU A 156 40.09 16.69 -32.41
N ASN A 157 41.26 16.84 -33.06
CA ASN A 157 41.61 17.97 -33.95
C ASN A 157 40.86 18.01 -35.30
N GLY A 158 39.64 17.46 -35.38
CA GLY A 158 38.84 17.36 -36.61
C GLY A 158 37.51 18.09 -36.49
N THR A 159 37.33 19.14 -37.31
CA THR A 159 36.09 19.93 -37.49
C THR A 159 35.67 20.74 -36.24
N SER A 160 35.64 22.08 -36.37
CA SER A 160 35.11 22.96 -35.31
C SER A 160 33.61 22.74 -35.11
N GLU A 161 33.11 23.06 -33.92
CA GLU A 161 31.66 22.99 -33.62
C GLU A 161 30.85 23.80 -34.64
N LEU A 162 31.31 25.00 -34.98
CA LEU A 162 30.67 25.88 -35.97
C LEU A 162 30.53 25.17 -37.33
N GLN A 163 31.61 24.54 -37.81
CA GLN A 163 31.61 23.84 -39.08
C GLN A 163 30.64 22.64 -39.06
N ALA A 164 30.59 21.89 -37.95
CA ALA A 164 29.65 20.78 -37.80
C ALA A 164 28.18 21.25 -37.80
N ILE A 165 27.89 22.40 -37.16
CA ILE A 165 26.56 23.03 -37.16
C ILE A 165 26.18 23.49 -38.57
N GLU A 166 27.09 24.16 -39.29
CA GLU A 166 26.87 24.63 -40.65
C GLU A 166 26.61 23.48 -41.62
N GLU A 167 27.42 22.43 -41.56
CA GLU A 167 27.23 21.20 -42.36
C GLU A 167 25.89 20.52 -42.02
N SER A 168 25.49 20.49 -40.74
CA SER A 168 24.20 19.97 -40.31
C SER A 168 23.04 20.83 -40.81
N ALA A 169 23.16 22.16 -40.81
CA ALA A 169 22.11 23.08 -41.26
C ALA A 169 21.81 22.93 -42.76
N VAL A 170 22.83 22.70 -43.58
CA VAL A 170 22.65 22.40 -45.02
C VAL A 170 21.86 21.11 -45.22
N LEU A 171 22.15 20.08 -44.41
CA LEU A 171 21.41 18.81 -44.45
C LEU A 171 19.98 18.97 -43.93
N GLU A 172 19.76 19.81 -42.92
CA GLU A 172 18.44 20.09 -42.35
C GLU A 172 17.45 20.60 -43.41
N ASP A 173 17.87 21.53 -44.27
CA ASP A 173 17.02 22.06 -45.34
C ASP A 173 16.62 20.98 -46.36
N GLN A 174 17.58 20.17 -46.78
CA GLN A 174 17.34 19.08 -47.72
C GLN A 174 16.41 18.02 -47.12
N PHE A 175 16.58 17.71 -45.84
CA PHE A 175 15.78 16.71 -45.14
C PHE A 175 14.37 17.21 -44.86
N PHE A 176 14.21 18.50 -44.55
CA PHE A 176 12.90 19.10 -44.36
C PHE A 176 12.05 18.94 -45.61
N GLU A 177 12.54 19.39 -46.76
CA GLU A 177 11.78 19.28 -48.03
C GLU A 177 11.53 17.84 -48.42
N ARG A 178 12.47 16.94 -48.14
CA ARG A 178 12.35 15.53 -48.51
C ARG A 178 11.35 14.74 -47.67
N TYR A 179 11.25 15.03 -46.37
CA TYR A 179 10.55 14.15 -45.42
C TYR A 179 9.39 14.82 -44.68
N LYS A 180 9.09 16.11 -44.91
CA LYS A 180 8.03 16.83 -44.16
C LYS A 180 6.67 16.14 -44.20
N GLU A 181 6.23 15.70 -45.39
CA GLU A 181 4.91 15.06 -45.56
C GLU A 181 4.86 13.71 -44.86
N GLU A 182 5.94 12.92 -44.98
CA GLU A 182 6.04 11.63 -44.28
C GLU A 182 6.06 11.81 -42.75
N PHE A 183 6.72 12.84 -42.23
CA PHE A 183 6.70 13.15 -40.79
C PHE A 183 5.31 13.58 -40.32
N LEU A 184 4.60 14.42 -41.08
CA LEU A 184 3.24 14.82 -40.73
C LEU A 184 2.30 13.61 -40.71
N LEU A 185 2.43 12.70 -41.67
CA LEU A 185 1.66 11.45 -41.72
C LEU A 185 1.97 10.52 -40.54
N ASP A 186 3.26 10.40 -40.17
CA ASP A 186 3.70 9.59 -39.02
C ASP A 186 3.08 10.09 -37.70
N LEU A 187 2.86 11.41 -37.59
CA LEU A 187 2.30 12.09 -36.42
C LEU A 187 0.78 12.23 -36.44
N GLU A 188 0.11 11.91 -37.54
CA GLU A 188 -1.33 12.03 -37.69
C GLU A 188 -2.07 11.10 -36.71
N GLY A 189 -3.08 11.61 -35.98
CA GLY A 189 -3.88 10.80 -35.07
C GLY A 189 -3.15 10.34 -33.78
N ILE A 190 -1.93 10.83 -33.53
CA ILE A 190 -1.22 10.60 -32.26
C ILE A 190 -1.95 11.31 -31.12
N GLN A 191 -2.07 10.62 -29.98
CA GLN A 191 -2.66 11.14 -28.76
C GLN A 191 -1.56 11.61 -27.80
N ASP A 192 -1.73 12.78 -27.18
CA ASP A 192 -0.84 13.25 -26.12
C ASP A 192 -0.90 12.30 -24.92
N LEU A 193 0.27 11.93 -24.38
CA LEU A 193 0.36 11.12 -23.17
C LEU A 193 0.02 11.95 -21.93
N CYS A 194 -0.90 11.44 -21.11
CA CYS A 194 -1.25 12.02 -19.81
C CYS A 194 -1.20 10.91 -18.76
N PHE A 195 -0.24 11.00 -17.84
CA PHE A 195 -0.05 10.02 -16.76
C PHE A 195 -0.82 10.39 -15.47
N SER A 196 -1.43 11.57 -15.42
CA SER A 196 -2.29 12.03 -14.32
C SER A 196 -3.48 12.80 -14.89
N GLU A 197 -4.63 12.71 -14.22
CA GLU A 197 -5.83 13.49 -14.52
C GLU A 197 -5.65 14.98 -14.16
N LEU A 198 -4.77 15.27 -13.21
CA LEU A 198 -4.41 16.63 -12.82
C LEU A 198 -3.25 17.11 -13.69
N GLN A 199 -3.56 17.74 -14.82
CA GLN A 199 -2.52 18.40 -15.62
C GLN A 199 -1.95 19.61 -14.87
N VAL A 200 -0.70 19.49 -14.42
CA VAL A 200 0.06 20.62 -13.86
C VAL A 200 0.61 21.48 -15.00
N PRO A 201 0.20 22.75 -15.16
CA PRO A 201 0.73 23.61 -16.21
C PRO A 201 2.25 23.78 -16.09
N LEU A 202 2.95 23.85 -17.22
CA LEU A 202 4.42 23.95 -17.27
C LEU A 202 4.99 25.06 -16.37
N HIS A 203 4.32 26.20 -16.27
CA HIS A 203 4.77 27.34 -15.44
C HIS A 203 4.60 27.12 -13.93
N LYS A 204 3.88 26.07 -13.51
CA LYS A 204 3.69 25.66 -12.10
C LYS A 204 4.51 24.42 -11.74
N ARG A 205 5.21 23.81 -12.69
CA ARG A 205 6.03 22.62 -12.46
C ARG A 205 7.28 22.95 -11.66
N ASN A 206 7.65 22.03 -10.78
CA ASN A 206 8.94 22.06 -10.10
C ASN A 206 10.05 21.42 -10.94
N PHE A 207 9.69 20.60 -11.94
CA PHE A 207 10.62 19.88 -12.82
C PHE A 207 11.48 18.84 -12.12
N GLU A 208 11.32 18.63 -10.81
CA GLU A 208 12.06 17.63 -10.06
C GLU A 208 11.67 16.21 -10.49
N LEU A 209 12.65 15.32 -10.48
CA LEU A 209 12.47 13.91 -10.80
C LEU A 209 12.52 13.02 -9.55
N LEU A 210 11.73 11.95 -9.60
CA LEU A 210 11.98 10.72 -8.85
C LEU A 210 12.77 9.80 -9.77
N SER A 211 13.76 9.09 -9.23
CA SER A 211 14.51 8.13 -10.02
C SER A 211 14.74 6.82 -9.28
N VAL A 212 14.77 5.72 -10.04
CA VAL A 212 15.18 4.41 -9.58
C VAL A 212 16.17 3.82 -10.57
N LEU A 213 17.27 3.27 -10.05
CA LEU A 213 18.25 2.51 -10.82
C LEU A 213 18.12 1.04 -10.42
N PHE A 214 17.99 0.15 -11.39
CA PHE A 214 17.88 -1.28 -11.13
C PHE A 214 18.57 -2.09 -12.22
N ASP A 215 19.07 -3.26 -11.84
CA ASP A 215 19.70 -4.19 -12.77
C ASP A 215 18.66 -5.08 -13.45
N ILE A 216 18.88 -5.38 -14.72
CA ILE A 216 18.16 -6.46 -15.40
C ILE A 216 18.77 -7.78 -14.91
N PRO A 217 17.96 -8.71 -14.34
CA PRO A 217 18.47 -10.00 -13.92
C PRO A 217 19.21 -10.72 -15.05
N ASN A 218 20.38 -11.30 -14.75
CA ASN A 218 21.22 -11.97 -15.76
C ASN A 218 20.47 -13.02 -16.59
N ALA A 219 19.50 -13.73 -15.97
CA ALA A 219 18.64 -14.68 -16.67
C ALA A 219 17.79 -14.00 -17.74
N THR A 220 17.15 -12.88 -17.42
CA THR A 220 16.36 -12.07 -18.36
C THR A 220 17.26 -11.46 -19.44
N ALA A 221 18.41 -10.88 -19.07
CA ALA A 221 19.35 -10.30 -20.04
C ALA A 221 19.86 -11.36 -21.06
N THR A 222 20.09 -12.59 -20.60
CA THR A 222 20.49 -13.71 -21.47
C THR A 222 19.36 -14.08 -22.44
N LYS A 223 18.12 -14.21 -21.94
CA LYS A 223 16.94 -14.47 -22.79
C LYS A 223 16.74 -13.37 -23.85
N ILE A 224 16.89 -12.09 -23.46
CA ILE A 224 16.82 -10.94 -24.38
C ILE A 224 17.88 -11.08 -25.49
N GLY A 225 19.12 -11.40 -25.13
CA GLY A 225 20.20 -11.60 -26.11
C GLY A 225 19.96 -12.79 -27.05
N GLN A 226 19.38 -13.88 -26.54
CA GLN A 226 18.97 -15.04 -27.33
C GLN A 226 17.87 -14.66 -28.32
N LEU A 227 16.77 -14.07 -27.83
CA LEU A 227 15.65 -13.62 -28.66
C LEU A 227 16.12 -12.65 -29.76
N ALA A 228 17.00 -11.71 -29.40
CA ALA A 228 17.57 -10.77 -30.34
C ALA A 228 18.36 -11.46 -31.47
N THR A 229 19.14 -12.49 -31.11
CA THR A 229 19.94 -13.27 -32.05
C THR A 229 19.07 -14.16 -32.94
N GLU A 230 18.12 -14.89 -32.35
CA GLU A 230 17.22 -15.83 -33.02
C GLU A 230 16.37 -15.15 -34.09
N HIS A 231 15.81 -13.98 -33.78
CA HIS A 231 14.95 -13.23 -34.69
C HIS A 231 15.67 -12.13 -35.47
N SER A 232 17.00 -12.00 -35.33
CA SER A 232 17.82 -10.98 -36.01
C SER A 232 17.31 -9.54 -35.78
N ILE A 233 16.89 -9.25 -34.55
CA ILE A 233 16.37 -7.96 -34.09
C ILE A 233 17.36 -7.28 -33.15
N ALA A 234 17.29 -5.96 -33.04
CA ALA A 234 18.16 -5.22 -32.11
C ALA A 234 17.61 -5.34 -30.68
N GLU A 235 18.48 -5.59 -29.69
CA GLU A 235 18.07 -5.64 -28.27
C GLU A 235 17.35 -4.37 -27.82
N MET A 236 17.79 -3.19 -28.31
CA MET A 236 17.11 -1.92 -28.07
C MET A 236 15.61 -1.97 -28.38
N ALA A 237 15.20 -2.67 -29.45
CA ALA A 237 13.80 -2.76 -29.84
C ALA A 237 12.97 -3.54 -28.81
N ILE A 238 13.56 -4.55 -28.15
CA ILE A 238 12.91 -5.33 -27.09
C ILE A 238 12.65 -4.44 -25.87
N TYR A 239 13.66 -3.69 -25.42
CA TYR A 239 13.54 -2.76 -24.30
C TYR A 239 12.54 -1.63 -24.58
N LEU A 240 12.52 -1.13 -25.81
CA LEU A 240 11.56 -0.13 -26.28
C LEU A 240 10.13 -0.68 -26.27
N SER A 241 9.91 -1.90 -26.80
CA SER A 241 8.59 -2.55 -26.79
C SER A 241 8.03 -2.73 -25.37
N ALA A 242 8.88 -3.10 -24.40
CA ALA A 242 8.46 -3.18 -23.00
C ALA A 242 8.02 -1.80 -22.44
N LEU A 243 8.69 -0.72 -22.83
CA LEU A 243 8.32 0.64 -22.41
C LEU A 243 7.01 1.08 -23.07
N GLU A 244 6.82 0.78 -24.35
CA GLU A 244 5.60 1.08 -25.08
C GLU A 244 4.39 0.37 -24.46
N MET A 245 4.54 -0.92 -24.14
CA MET A 245 3.52 -1.69 -23.42
C MET A 245 3.24 -1.10 -22.03
N LEU A 246 4.27 -0.66 -21.30
CA LEU A 246 4.12 -0.02 -19.99
C LEU A 246 3.30 1.29 -20.11
N ILE A 247 3.64 2.15 -21.06
CA ILE A 247 2.95 3.42 -21.31
C ILE A 247 1.51 3.18 -21.75
N GLN A 248 1.28 2.20 -22.63
CA GLN A 248 -0.04 1.80 -23.08
C GLN A 248 -0.92 1.38 -21.89
N ARG A 249 -0.40 0.52 -21.00
CA ARG A 249 -1.15 0.04 -19.84
C ARG A 249 -1.39 1.14 -18.80
N GLN A 250 -0.50 2.12 -18.68
CA GLN A 250 -0.70 3.30 -17.80
C GLN A 250 -1.73 4.29 -18.36
N THR A 251 -1.63 4.62 -19.64
CA THR A 251 -2.38 5.74 -20.24
C THR A 251 -3.61 5.31 -21.03
N LYS A 252 -3.73 4.00 -21.32
CA LYS A 252 -4.75 3.40 -22.20
C LYS A 252 -4.72 3.96 -23.63
N ARG A 253 -3.58 4.51 -24.04
CA ARG A 253 -3.35 5.09 -25.36
C ARG A 253 -2.66 4.07 -26.25
N ASP A 254 -3.26 3.77 -27.39
CA ASP A 254 -2.68 2.83 -28.34
C ASP A 254 -1.74 3.52 -29.35
N ARG A 255 -1.98 4.80 -29.64
CA ARG A 255 -1.18 5.59 -30.58
C ARG A 255 -0.64 6.85 -29.92
N PHE A 256 0.67 6.88 -29.71
CA PHE A 256 1.37 7.95 -28.99
C PHE A 256 2.79 8.17 -29.56
N VAL A 257 3.54 9.12 -28.99
CA VAL A 257 4.91 9.41 -29.42
C VAL A 257 5.90 9.22 -28.26
N ILE A 258 7.03 8.58 -28.54
CA ILE A 258 8.21 8.54 -27.66
C ILE A 258 9.34 9.31 -28.34
N GLY A 259 10.08 10.13 -27.60
CA GLY A 259 11.28 10.77 -28.13
C GLY A 259 12.49 9.83 -28.06
N LEU A 260 13.17 9.69 -29.20
CA LEU A 260 14.46 9.01 -29.29
C LEU A 260 15.57 10.03 -29.57
N PRO A 261 16.50 10.26 -28.63
CA PRO A 261 17.66 11.08 -28.88
C PRO A 261 18.53 10.50 -30.00
N VAL A 262 18.78 11.29 -31.03
CA VAL A 262 19.68 10.94 -32.14
C VAL A 262 20.85 11.90 -32.21
N ASN A 263 22.01 11.36 -32.55
CA ASN A 263 23.17 12.14 -32.91
C ASN A 263 22.99 12.78 -34.30
N VAL A 264 23.31 14.07 -34.42
CA VAL A 264 23.29 14.85 -35.67
C VAL A 264 24.68 15.25 -36.17
N ARG A 265 25.75 14.60 -35.69
CA ARG A 265 27.10 14.82 -36.24
C ARG A 265 27.20 14.40 -37.72
N PRO A 266 27.58 15.29 -38.65
CA PRO A 266 27.75 14.96 -40.07
C PRO A 266 29.09 14.25 -40.35
N GLY A 267 29.00 13.05 -40.93
CA GLY A 267 30.18 12.27 -41.33
C GLY A 267 31.04 11.77 -40.16
N LYS A 268 32.22 11.23 -40.47
CA LYS A 268 33.14 10.64 -39.48
C LYS A 268 33.94 11.67 -38.69
N LYS A 269 34.32 12.80 -39.30
CA LYS A 269 35.14 13.83 -38.64
C LYS A 269 34.38 14.50 -37.49
N ALA A 270 33.11 14.83 -37.69
CA ALA A 270 32.29 15.46 -36.66
C ALA A 270 32.04 14.56 -35.43
N MET A 271 32.27 13.24 -35.51
CA MET A 271 32.18 12.32 -34.36
C MET A 271 33.18 12.67 -33.24
N ALA A 272 34.25 13.37 -33.58
CA ALA A 272 35.25 13.86 -32.65
C ALA A 272 34.94 15.29 -32.11
N THR A 273 33.87 15.92 -32.58
CA THR A 273 33.50 17.28 -32.19
C THR A 273 32.69 17.28 -30.89
N ILE A 274 33.13 18.09 -29.92
CA ILE A 274 32.43 18.40 -28.67
C ILE A 274 31.45 19.54 -28.91
N GLY A 275 30.17 19.35 -28.58
CA GLY A 275 29.11 20.34 -28.78
C GLY A 275 27.71 19.78 -28.54
N TYR A 276 26.70 20.65 -28.68
CA TYR A 276 25.30 20.21 -28.72
C TYR A 276 24.93 19.67 -30.11
N LEU A 277 25.16 18.37 -30.31
CA LEU A 277 24.95 17.71 -31.61
C LEU A 277 24.06 16.47 -31.45
N SER A 278 23.06 16.57 -30.58
CA SER A 278 22.01 15.58 -30.37
C SER A 278 20.63 16.24 -30.32
N LYS A 279 19.59 15.58 -30.82
CA LYS A 279 18.21 16.05 -30.67
C LYS A 279 17.23 14.88 -30.48
N PRO A 280 16.16 15.04 -29.68
CA PRO A 280 15.10 14.04 -29.63
C PRO A 280 14.31 14.05 -30.95
N MET A 281 14.13 12.87 -31.54
CA MET A 281 13.27 12.65 -32.70
C MET A 281 12.01 11.90 -32.28
N PRO A 282 10.82 12.30 -32.76
CA PRO A 282 9.59 11.59 -32.44
C PRO A 282 9.57 10.22 -33.11
N LEU A 283 9.40 9.17 -32.31
CA LEU A 283 9.04 7.82 -32.72
C LEU A 283 7.54 7.65 -32.51
N SER A 284 6.82 7.46 -33.61
CA SER A 284 5.40 7.12 -33.58
C SER A 284 5.24 5.67 -33.12
N VAL A 285 4.43 5.47 -32.09
CA VAL A 285 4.10 4.16 -31.53
C VAL A 285 2.65 3.87 -31.88
N ASP A 286 2.37 2.68 -32.38
CA ASP A 286 1.00 2.20 -32.62
C ASP A 286 0.84 0.74 -32.19
N LEU A 287 0.25 0.54 -31.01
CA LEU A 287 -0.10 -0.78 -30.46
C LEU A 287 -1.52 -1.22 -30.81
N GLY A 288 -2.26 -0.44 -31.60
CA GLY A 288 -3.59 -0.80 -32.08
C GLY A 288 -3.58 -2.01 -33.02
N PRO A 289 -2.77 -2.01 -34.10
CA PRO A 289 -2.71 -3.07 -35.09
C PRO A 289 -1.71 -4.19 -34.77
N ALA A 290 -0.82 -4.00 -33.78
CA ALA A 290 0.17 -5.00 -33.39
C ALA A 290 -0.54 -6.25 -32.82
N GLY A 291 -0.37 -7.40 -33.48
CA GLY A 291 -0.95 -8.67 -33.05
C GLY A 291 -0.16 -9.27 -31.90
N SER A 292 1.14 -9.51 -32.11
CA SER A 292 2.04 -10.16 -31.14
C SER A 292 3.20 -9.28 -30.64
N HIS A 293 3.87 -9.69 -29.56
CA HIS A 293 5.07 -9.00 -29.09
C HIS A 293 6.18 -8.98 -30.15
N LEU A 294 6.37 -10.08 -30.88
CA LEU A 294 7.38 -10.18 -31.93
C LEU A 294 7.13 -9.21 -33.09
N GLU A 295 5.86 -9.02 -33.47
CA GLU A 295 5.48 -8.04 -34.49
C GLU A 295 5.78 -6.61 -34.03
N LEU A 296 5.48 -6.27 -32.77
CA LEU A 296 5.81 -4.97 -32.20
C LEU A 296 7.32 -4.72 -32.21
N ILE A 297 8.12 -5.71 -31.80
CA ILE A 297 9.59 -5.58 -31.77
C ILE A 297 10.16 -5.43 -33.19
N ALA A 298 9.60 -6.16 -34.16
CA ALA A 298 9.98 -6.04 -35.55
C ALA A 298 9.64 -4.64 -36.12
N ASP A 299 8.45 -4.11 -35.83
CA ASP A 299 8.06 -2.75 -36.23
C ASP A 299 8.99 -1.71 -35.61
N ASN A 300 9.29 -1.83 -34.31
CA ASN A 300 10.27 -0.96 -33.64
C ASN A 300 11.65 -1.01 -34.32
N GLY A 301 12.09 -2.18 -34.75
CA GLY A 301 13.31 -2.30 -35.56
C GLY A 301 13.27 -1.52 -36.88
N VAL A 302 12.10 -1.42 -37.52
CA VAL A 302 11.87 -0.62 -38.73
C VAL A 302 11.81 0.87 -38.39
N GLN A 303 11.05 1.26 -37.37
CA GLN A 303 10.89 2.66 -36.94
C GLN A 303 12.21 3.28 -36.49
N VAL A 304 13.03 2.57 -35.70
CA VAL A 304 14.36 3.05 -35.28
C VAL A 304 15.27 3.28 -36.48
N LYS A 305 15.29 2.36 -37.46
CA LYS A 305 16.06 2.55 -38.71
C LYS A 305 15.55 3.73 -39.53
N LYS A 306 14.23 3.93 -39.58
CA LYS A 306 13.58 5.06 -40.26
C LYS A 306 13.99 6.38 -39.63
N ILE A 307 13.97 6.50 -38.30
CA ILE A 307 14.44 7.68 -37.57
C ILE A 307 15.93 7.92 -37.81
N ALA A 308 16.77 6.89 -37.72
CA ALA A 308 18.20 7.03 -37.96
C ALA A 308 18.53 7.59 -39.37
N ARG A 309 17.76 7.18 -40.39
CA ARG A 309 17.88 7.71 -41.77
C ARG A 309 17.44 9.16 -41.89
N ARG A 310 16.55 9.62 -41.01
CA ARG A 310 15.98 10.97 -40.99
C ARG A 310 16.55 11.86 -39.88
N ARG A 311 17.65 11.45 -39.23
CA ARG A 311 18.22 12.11 -38.05
C ARG A 311 18.52 13.61 -38.21
N PHE A 312 18.80 14.06 -39.45
CA PHE A 312 19.04 15.47 -39.74
C PHE A 312 17.74 16.28 -39.92
N PHE A 313 16.55 15.71 -39.77
CA PHE A 313 15.30 16.44 -39.96
C PHE A 313 15.12 17.58 -38.92
N PRO A 314 14.84 18.83 -39.32
CA PRO A 314 14.78 19.96 -38.39
C PRO A 314 13.39 20.10 -37.75
N MET A 315 13.22 19.55 -36.54
CA MET A 315 11.97 19.64 -35.79
C MET A 315 11.47 21.08 -35.58
N GLY A 316 12.37 22.04 -35.36
CA GLY A 316 12.00 23.46 -35.24
C GLY A 316 11.24 23.99 -36.46
N LYS A 317 11.69 23.65 -37.67
CA LYS A 317 10.99 24.03 -38.91
C LYS A 317 9.65 23.32 -39.06
N LEU A 318 9.53 22.08 -38.60
CA LEU A 318 8.25 21.37 -38.58
C LEU A 318 7.26 22.06 -37.64
N TYR A 319 7.70 22.48 -36.45
CA TYR A 319 6.86 23.27 -35.55
C TYR A 319 6.44 24.61 -36.16
N ASP A 320 7.38 25.35 -36.76
CA ASP A 320 7.06 26.62 -37.42
C ASP A 320 6.06 26.44 -38.58
N HIS A 321 6.25 25.40 -39.40
CA HIS A 321 5.32 25.03 -40.46
C HIS A 321 3.95 24.64 -39.92
N ALA A 322 3.89 23.79 -38.89
CA ALA A 322 2.65 23.38 -38.25
C ALA A 322 1.91 24.57 -37.61
N ILE A 323 2.62 25.51 -36.99
CA ILE A 323 2.01 26.75 -36.46
C ILE A 323 1.39 27.58 -37.60
N GLY A 324 2.12 27.73 -38.72
CA GLY A 324 1.62 28.44 -39.91
C GLY A 324 0.37 27.80 -40.51
N GLU A 325 0.36 26.46 -40.59
CA GLU A 325 -0.76 25.65 -41.10
C GLU A 325 -1.84 25.34 -40.05
N LYS A 326 -1.68 25.81 -38.81
CA LYS A 326 -2.56 25.52 -37.65
C LYS A 326 -2.75 24.02 -37.37
N LEU A 327 -1.72 23.23 -37.62
CA LEU A 327 -1.66 21.80 -37.30
C LEU A 327 -1.25 21.59 -35.84
N ALA A 328 -1.94 20.69 -35.15
CA ALA A 328 -1.56 20.29 -33.80
C ALA A 328 -0.55 19.15 -33.88
N LEU A 329 0.68 19.39 -33.41
CA LEU A 329 1.70 18.35 -33.27
C LEU A 329 1.68 17.78 -31.84
N PRO A 330 1.90 16.46 -31.68
CA PRO A 330 1.93 15.83 -30.37
C PRO A 330 3.14 16.27 -29.56
N LYS A 331 3.01 16.25 -28.24
CA LYS A 331 4.10 16.58 -27.32
C LYS A 331 5.00 15.38 -27.09
N ILE A 332 6.30 15.62 -27.14
CA ILE A 332 7.30 14.66 -26.65
C ILE A 332 7.49 14.95 -25.16
N ASN A 333 6.86 14.13 -24.31
CA ASN A 333 7.03 14.16 -22.86
C ASN A 333 7.59 12.85 -22.29
N VAL A 334 7.90 11.88 -23.15
CA VAL A 334 8.59 10.64 -22.79
C VAL A 334 9.85 10.46 -23.61
N LEU A 335 10.96 10.12 -22.97
CA LEU A 335 12.22 9.78 -23.65
C LEU A 335 12.66 8.35 -23.37
N PHE A 336 13.21 7.72 -24.41
CA PHE A 336 13.86 6.42 -24.30
C PHE A 336 15.30 6.50 -24.80
N ASN A 337 16.23 6.04 -23.97
CA ASN A 337 17.65 5.94 -24.29
C ASN A 337 18.12 4.50 -24.19
N TYR A 338 18.98 4.12 -25.14
CA TYR A 338 19.72 2.87 -25.10
C TYR A 338 21.21 3.15 -25.32
N LEU A 339 22.02 2.81 -24.32
CA LEU A 339 23.44 3.12 -24.27
C LEU A 339 24.24 1.83 -24.18
N ASP A 340 25.02 1.53 -25.22
CA ASP A 340 25.98 0.42 -25.17
C ASP A 340 27.38 0.96 -24.82
N THR A 341 27.72 0.81 -23.56
CA THR A 341 28.95 1.34 -22.95
C THR A 341 30.10 0.33 -22.94
N ARG A 342 29.89 -0.90 -23.42
CA ARG A 342 30.93 -1.95 -23.47
C ARG A 342 32.12 -1.59 -24.36
N GLN A 343 31.91 -0.70 -25.32
CA GLN A 343 32.94 -0.25 -26.26
C GLN A 343 33.74 0.96 -25.75
N LEU A 344 33.63 1.33 -24.46
CA LEU A 344 34.31 2.49 -23.91
C LEU A 344 35.77 2.25 -23.51
N SER A 345 36.19 0.99 -23.31
CA SER A 345 37.56 0.67 -22.91
C SER A 345 38.53 0.73 -24.09
N GLU A 346 39.57 1.56 -23.97
CA GLU A 346 40.70 1.60 -24.91
C GLU A 346 41.73 0.50 -24.55
N PRO A 347 42.03 -0.44 -25.47
CA PRO A 347 43.02 -1.48 -25.21
C PRO A 347 44.41 -0.90 -24.91
N GLY A 348 45.03 -1.31 -23.79
CA GLY A 348 46.42 -0.96 -23.45
C GLY A 348 46.61 0.17 -22.44
N CYS A 349 45.53 0.78 -21.93
CA CYS A 349 45.61 1.73 -20.81
C CYS A 349 45.69 1.00 -19.46
N ASN A 350 46.52 1.47 -18.53
CA ASN A 350 46.60 0.93 -17.15
C ASN A 350 45.46 1.40 -16.23
N THR A 351 44.68 2.38 -16.67
CA THR A 351 43.51 2.90 -15.96
C THR A 351 42.26 2.52 -16.73
N ASN A 352 41.29 1.85 -16.11
CA ASN A 352 39.99 1.57 -16.74
C ASN A 352 39.01 2.67 -16.41
N VAL A 353 38.20 3.08 -17.40
CA VAL A 353 37.14 4.07 -17.22
C VAL A 353 35.80 3.43 -17.53
N ASP A 354 34.97 3.32 -16.50
CA ASP A 354 33.58 2.89 -16.59
C ASP A 354 32.64 4.06 -16.32
N ILE A 355 31.44 4.00 -16.89
CA ILE A 355 30.42 5.03 -16.64
C ILE A 355 29.47 4.54 -15.57
N ILE A 356 29.33 5.35 -14.52
CA ILE A 356 28.33 5.09 -13.50
C ILE A 356 26.98 5.56 -14.05
N PRO A 357 25.96 4.68 -14.12
CA PRO A 357 24.62 5.06 -14.54
C PRO A 357 24.05 6.08 -13.56
N GLN A 358 23.77 7.28 -14.04
CA GLN A 358 23.22 8.35 -13.21
C GLN A 358 22.11 9.11 -13.91
N GLY A 359 21.25 9.70 -13.11
CA GLY A 359 20.06 10.41 -13.57
C GLY A 359 20.19 11.92 -13.45
N PHE A 360 19.14 12.59 -13.88
CA PHE A 360 18.93 14.02 -13.73
C PHE A 360 18.22 14.31 -12.40
N THR A 361 18.47 15.47 -11.81
CA THR A 361 17.63 15.94 -10.70
C THR A 361 16.38 16.65 -11.20
N HIS A 362 16.46 17.25 -12.39
CA HIS A 362 15.39 18.01 -13.01
C HIS A 362 15.21 17.68 -14.50
N SER A 363 13.97 17.62 -14.99
CA SER A 363 13.67 17.49 -16.42
C SER A 363 12.31 18.09 -16.77
N THR A 364 12.14 18.43 -18.05
CA THR A 364 10.84 18.81 -18.61
C THR A 364 10.00 17.60 -19.03
N MET A 365 10.60 16.40 -19.04
CA MET A 365 9.93 15.16 -19.40
C MET A 365 9.09 14.61 -18.24
N ASP A 366 7.99 13.94 -18.59
CA ASP A 366 7.12 13.24 -17.64
C ASP A 366 7.72 11.90 -17.23
N LEU A 367 8.35 11.21 -18.18
CA LEU A 367 9.04 9.93 -17.99
C LEU A 367 10.30 9.86 -18.87
N TRP A 368 11.38 9.35 -18.30
CA TRP A 368 12.62 9.04 -19.01
C TRP A 368 13.09 7.65 -18.60
N LEU A 369 13.27 6.76 -19.59
CA LEU A 369 13.85 5.44 -19.36
C LEU A 369 15.18 5.32 -20.12
N THR A 370 16.26 5.06 -19.39
CA THR A 370 17.59 4.83 -19.96
C THR A 370 18.04 3.41 -19.66
N VAL A 371 18.28 2.63 -20.71
CA VAL A 371 18.91 1.31 -20.62
C VAL A 371 20.40 1.47 -20.89
N GLN A 372 21.24 1.06 -19.96
CA GLN A 372 22.69 1.05 -20.14
C GLN A 372 23.20 -0.40 -20.10
N LYS A 373 23.81 -0.82 -21.20
CA LYS A 373 24.52 -2.09 -21.32
C LYS A 373 26.01 -1.85 -21.08
N ALA A 374 26.53 -2.38 -19.98
CA ALA A 374 27.93 -2.26 -19.57
C ALA A 374 28.61 -3.64 -19.57
N MET A 375 29.92 -3.67 -19.28
CA MET A 375 30.66 -4.93 -19.11
C MET A 375 30.20 -5.72 -17.88
N THR A 376 29.74 -5.01 -16.85
CA THR A 376 29.28 -5.58 -15.57
C THR A 376 27.84 -6.09 -15.60
N GLY A 377 27.06 -5.74 -16.62
CA GLY A 377 25.64 -6.11 -16.75
C GLY A 377 24.83 -5.06 -17.50
N THR A 378 23.51 -5.27 -17.57
CA THR A 378 22.57 -4.28 -18.09
C THR A 378 21.79 -3.68 -16.92
N ASN A 379 21.80 -2.36 -16.81
CA ASN A 379 21.02 -1.63 -15.83
C ASN A 379 20.03 -0.69 -16.53
N VAL A 380 18.96 -0.36 -15.81
CA VAL A 380 17.90 0.54 -16.27
C VAL A 380 17.70 1.62 -15.23
N LYS A 381 17.74 2.87 -15.70
CA LYS A 381 17.37 4.06 -14.95
C LYS A 381 15.98 4.48 -15.41
N LEU A 382 15.01 4.47 -14.49
CA LEU A 382 13.68 5.02 -14.71
C LEU A 382 13.55 6.30 -13.91
N GLU A 383 13.18 7.38 -14.59
CA GLU A 383 13.04 8.72 -14.02
C GLU A 383 11.67 9.27 -14.38
N VAL A 384 10.96 9.81 -13.41
CA VAL A 384 9.60 10.31 -13.59
C VAL A 384 9.40 11.62 -12.86
N SER A 385 8.53 12.49 -13.37
CA SER A 385 8.27 13.80 -12.77
C SER A 385 7.57 13.68 -11.41
N LYS A 386 8.12 14.32 -10.37
CA LYS A 386 7.46 14.48 -9.05
C LYS A 386 6.15 15.27 -9.14
N ASP A 387 5.97 16.08 -10.18
CA ASP A 387 4.74 16.84 -10.38
C ASP A 387 3.58 15.94 -10.88
N ILE A 388 3.85 14.66 -11.18
CA ILE A 388 2.90 13.69 -11.75
C ILE A 388 2.84 12.39 -10.96
N PHE A 389 3.99 11.89 -10.51
CA PHE A 389 4.12 10.59 -9.87
C PHE A 389 4.51 10.72 -8.41
N GLU A 390 3.96 9.84 -7.60
CA GLU A 390 4.28 9.69 -6.18
C GLU A 390 5.44 8.70 -5.97
N PRO A 391 6.28 8.87 -4.93
CA PRO A 391 7.41 7.98 -4.65
C PRO A 391 7.06 6.50 -4.58
N GLN A 392 5.87 6.14 -4.08
CA GLN A 392 5.44 4.74 -3.96
C GLN A 392 5.14 4.07 -5.31
N GLN A 393 5.00 4.85 -6.39
CA GLN A 393 4.71 4.31 -7.73
C GLN A 393 5.98 3.82 -8.45
N LEU A 394 7.18 4.28 -8.09
CA LEU A 394 8.42 3.88 -8.77
C LEU A 394 8.70 2.37 -8.68
N PRO A 395 8.62 1.73 -7.50
CA PRO A 395 8.82 0.28 -7.39
C PRO A 395 7.81 -0.52 -8.22
N VAL A 396 6.58 -0.01 -8.35
CA VAL A 396 5.53 -0.65 -9.17
C VAL A 396 5.89 -0.57 -10.66
N LEU A 397 6.27 0.62 -11.15
CA LEU A 397 6.68 0.79 -12.54
C LEU A 397 7.93 -0.04 -12.88
N GLN A 398 8.89 -0.11 -11.97
CA GLN A 398 10.07 -0.97 -12.09
C GLN A 398 9.66 -2.45 -12.21
N ALA A 399 8.86 -2.96 -11.26
CA ALA A 399 8.46 -4.36 -11.25
C ALA A 399 7.70 -4.72 -12.52
N ALA A 400 6.80 -3.86 -12.96
CA ALA A 400 5.99 -4.11 -14.14
C ALA A 400 6.79 -4.00 -15.44
N TYR A 401 7.80 -3.12 -15.52
CA TYR A 401 8.73 -3.09 -16.66
C TYR A 401 9.55 -4.40 -16.77
N LEU A 402 10.03 -4.93 -15.63
CA LEU A 402 10.73 -6.22 -15.59
C LEU A 402 9.81 -7.40 -15.95
N GLU A 403 8.56 -7.38 -15.50
CA GLU A 403 7.55 -8.37 -15.85
C GLU A 403 7.26 -8.37 -17.35
N LEU A 404 7.08 -7.19 -17.95
CA LEU A 404 6.89 -7.04 -19.40
C LEU A 404 8.07 -7.57 -20.21
N LEU A 405 9.31 -7.33 -19.76
CA LEU A 405 10.50 -7.91 -20.40
C LEU A 405 10.49 -9.43 -20.34
N ASN A 406 10.07 -10.02 -19.21
CA ASN A 406 9.95 -11.47 -19.08
C ASN A 406 8.80 -12.02 -19.94
N GLU A 407 7.64 -11.36 -19.97
CA GLU A 407 6.49 -11.69 -20.82
C GLU A 407 6.91 -11.79 -22.29
N ILE A 408 7.61 -10.77 -22.80
CA ILE A 408 8.16 -10.74 -24.17
C ILE A 408 9.12 -11.91 -24.42
N CYS A 409 10.02 -12.21 -23.48
CA CYS A 409 11.02 -13.27 -23.65
C CYS A 409 10.43 -14.67 -23.57
N GLU A 410 9.35 -14.88 -22.79
CA GLU A 410 8.76 -16.20 -22.59
C GLU A 410 7.72 -16.54 -23.64
N GLN A 411 7.01 -15.53 -24.16
CA GLN A 411 5.91 -15.73 -25.10
C GLN A 411 5.97 -14.71 -26.26
N PRO A 412 7.05 -14.64 -27.04
CA PRO A 412 7.22 -13.61 -28.07
C PRO A 412 6.11 -13.60 -29.14
N GLU A 413 5.53 -14.76 -29.45
CA GLU A 413 4.43 -14.87 -30.43
C GLU A 413 3.03 -14.63 -29.85
N ALA A 414 2.90 -14.50 -28.51
CA ALA A 414 1.61 -14.27 -27.88
C ALA A 414 1.06 -12.87 -28.19
N PRO A 415 -0.28 -12.71 -28.17
CA PRO A 415 -0.89 -11.42 -28.41
C PRO A 415 -0.66 -10.46 -27.25
N ILE A 416 -0.46 -9.17 -27.58
CA ILE A 416 -0.20 -8.13 -26.58
C ILE A 416 -1.41 -7.96 -25.66
N GLN A 417 -1.24 -8.24 -24.37
CA GLN A 417 -2.27 -8.01 -23.36
C GLN A 417 -2.24 -6.57 -22.85
N LYS A 418 -3.35 -5.84 -23.02
CA LYS A 418 -3.54 -4.43 -22.61
C LYS A 418 -4.17 -4.29 -21.22
N LYS A 419 -3.82 -5.18 -20.29
CA LYS A 419 -4.35 -5.16 -18.91
C LYS A 419 -3.70 -4.04 -18.09
N PRO A 420 -4.41 -3.34 -17.21
CA PRO A 420 -3.81 -2.35 -16.31
C PRO A 420 -2.67 -2.95 -15.49
N LEU A 421 -1.60 -2.18 -15.24
CA LEU A 421 -0.41 -2.61 -14.47
C LEU A 421 -0.67 -2.78 -12.98
N LEU A 422 -1.76 -2.17 -12.50
CA LEU A 422 -2.29 -2.31 -11.16
C LEU A 422 -3.75 -2.72 -11.33
N GLU A 423 -4.08 -3.99 -11.11
CA GLU A 423 -5.38 -4.29 -10.53
C GLU A 423 -5.32 -3.70 -9.12
N GLN A 424 -5.84 -2.48 -8.95
CA GLN A 424 -6.15 -2.00 -7.61
C GLN A 424 -7.11 -3.04 -7.01
N ALA A 425 -6.70 -3.66 -5.91
CA ALA A 425 -7.54 -4.62 -5.21
C ALA A 425 -8.90 -3.94 -4.93
N VAL A 426 -9.96 -4.49 -5.53
CA VAL A 426 -11.30 -3.92 -5.41
C VAL A 426 -11.74 -4.06 -3.96
N ASP A 427 -11.99 -2.94 -3.29
CA ASP A 427 -12.38 -2.91 -1.87
C ASP A 427 -13.89 -3.19 -1.69
N THR A 428 -14.71 -2.85 -2.69
CA THR A 428 -16.15 -3.08 -2.64
C THR A 428 -16.76 -3.15 -4.04
N LEU A 429 -17.74 -4.04 -4.19
CA LEU A 429 -18.62 -4.06 -5.34
C LEU A 429 -19.82 -3.14 -5.08
N ILE A 430 -20.29 -2.45 -6.11
CA ILE A 430 -21.47 -1.58 -6.02
C ILE A 430 -22.38 -1.86 -7.21
N ALA A 431 -23.64 -2.18 -6.93
CA ALA A 431 -24.70 -2.29 -7.95
C ALA A 431 -25.85 -1.35 -7.61
N GLY A 432 -26.43 -0.72 -8.62
CA GLY A 432 -27.47 0.28 -8.46
C GLY A 432 -28.63 0.08 -9.43
N SER A 433 -29.84 0.47 -9.03
CA SER A 433 -30.98 0.59 -9.95
C SER A 433 -30.90 1.86 -10.82
N PHE A 434 -29.99 2.78 -10.49
CA PHE A 434 -29.73 4.06 -11.16
C PHE A 434 -28.23 4.29 -11.38
N THR A 435 -27.87 5.36 -12.09
CA THR A 435 -26.49 5.65 -12.50
C THR A 435 -25.59 5.99 -11.31
N LEU A 436 -24.43 5.34 -11.23
CA LEU A 436 -23.56 5.36 -10.03
C LEU A 436 -22.25 6.15 -10.20
N ASP A 437 -21.89 6.55 -11.42
CA ASP A 437 -20.65 7.27 -11.76
C ASP A 437 -20.33 8.46 -10.81
N PRO A 438 -21.33 9.27 -10.35
CA PRO A 438 -21.03 10.36 -9.42
C PRO A 438 -20.46 9.93 -8.07
N LEU A 439 -20.57 8.66 -7.67
CA LEU A 439 -20.06 8.14 -6.40
C LEU A 439 -18.54 8.01 -6.36
N GLU A 440 -17.91 7.75 -7.50
CA GLU A 440 -16.48 7.40 -7.57
C GLU A 440 -15.60 8.45 -6.89
N LYS A 441 -15.83 9.73 -7.22
CA LYS A 441 -15.08 10.86 -6.65
C LYS A 441 -15.27 11.06 -5.15
N TYR A 442 -16.36 10.55 -4.56
CA TYR A 442 -16.60 10.67 -3.12
C TYR A 442 -16.06 9.46 -2.38
N LEU A 443 -16.11 8.28 -2.99
CA LEU A 443 -15.56 7.06 -2.41
C LEU A 443 -14.03 7.13 -2.25
N SER A 444 -13.34 7.79 -3.19
CA SER A 444 -11.89 8.03 -3.10
C SER A 444 -11.46 8.92 -1.92
N SER A 445 -12.39 9.61 -1.25
CA SER A 445 -12.10 10.37 -0.02
C SER A 445 -11.99 9.49 1.23
N PHE A 446 -12.40 8.22 1.14
CA PHE A 446 -12.28 7.23 2.21
C PHE A 446 -11.08 6.33 1.97
N GLN A 447 -10.54 5.71 3.03
CA GLN A 447 -9.45 4.75 2.91
C GLN A 447 -9.98 3.32 2.70
N GLY A 448 -9.34 2.56 1.82
CA GLY A 448 -9.55 1.14 1.61
C GLY A 448 -8.75 0.27 2.58
N SER A 449 -8.68 -1.02 2.27
CA SER A 449 -8.10 -2.06 3.15
C SER A 449 -6.58 -1.92 3.35
N ASN A 450 -5.88 -1.27 2.42
CA ASN A 450 -4.43 -1.09 2.40
C ASN A 450 -3.98 0.34 2.77
N GLY A 451 -4.88 1.19 3.24
CA GLY A 451 -4.60 2.60 3.56
C GLY A 451 -4.56 3.55 2.36
N GLN A 452 -4.76 3.05 1.13
CA GLN A 452 -5.00 3.86 -0.07
C GLN A 452 -6.46 4.34 -0.14
N PRO A 453 -6.83 5.24 -1.06
CA PRO A 453 -8.24 5.53 -1.35
C PRO A 453 -9.05 4.25 -1.61
N LEU A 454 -10.27 4.20 -1.09
CA LEU A 454 -11.20 3.08 -1.27
C LEU A 454 -11.54 2.91 -2.75
N VAL A 455 -11.29 1.73 -3.31
CA VAL A 455 -11.45 1.46 -4.74
C VAL A 455 -12.75 0.69 -5.01
N PRO A 456 -13.79 1.33 -5.58
CA PRO A 456 -15.03 0.65 -5.93
C PRO A 456 -14.94 -0.03 -7.29
N GLN A 457 -15.68 -1.13 -7.46
CA GLN A 457 -16.05 -1.68 -8.76
C GLN A 457 -17.55 -1.54 -8.96
N PHE A 458 -17.95 -0.72 -9.94
CA PHE A 458 -19.34 -0.58 -10.34
C PHE A 458 -19.74 -1.73 -11.26
N LEU A 459 -20.82 -2.40 -10.92
CA LEU A 459 -21.39 -3.50 -11.70
C LEU A 459 -22.34 -2.95 -12.78
N PRO A 460 -22.63 -3.72 -13.84
CA PRO A 460 -23.43 -3.25 -14.97
C PRO A 460 -24.76 -2.61 -14.54
N TYR A 461 -25.04 -1.44 -15.11
CA TYR A 461 -26.21 -0.62 -14.82
C TYR A 461 -27.53 -1.40 -15.02
N GLN A 462 -28.50 -1.19 -14.11
CA GLN A 462 -29.83 -1.83 -14.10
C GLN A 462 -29.85 -3.37 -14.03
N GLN A 463 -28.75 -4.01 -13.64
CA GLN A 463 -28.68 -5.48 -13.53
C GLN A 463 -28.71 -5.99 -12.08
N VAL A 464 -29.23 -5.24 -11.11
CA VAL A 464 -29.19 -5.59 -9.67
C VAL A 464 -29.63 -7.04 -9.38
N VAL A 465 -30.75 -7.49 -9.94
CA VAL A 465 -31.24 -8.88 -9.75
C VAL A 465 -30.34 -9.90 -10.45
N GLN A 466 -29.90 -9.60 -11.67
CA GLN A 466 -29.02 -10.49 -12.44
C GLN A 466 -27.63 -10.61 -11.80
N THR A 467 -27.12 -9.52 -11.22
CA THR A 467 -25.91 -9.49 -10.39
C THR A 467 -26.04 -10.43 -9.21
N LEU A 468 -27.16 -10.38 -8.47
CA LEU A 468 -27.39 -11.30 -7.36
C LEU A 468 -27.36 -12.77 -7.81
N LEU A 469 -27.82 -13.06 -9.02
CA LEU A 469 -27.85 -14.43 -9.57
C LEU A 469 -26.53 -14.89 -10.22
N ASN A 470 -25.78 -14.01 -10.91
CA ASN A 470 -24.70 -14.38 -11.84
C ASN A 470 -23.29 -13.87 -11.46
N LEU A 471 -23.10 -13.36 -10.24
CA LEU A 471 -21.78 -12.96 -9.73
C LEU A 471 -20.82 -14.17 -9.72
N ASP A 472 -19.82 -14.15 -10.60
CA ASP A 472 -18.82 -15.22 -10.78
C ASP A 472 -17.82 -15.22 -9.62
N VAL A 473 -17.78 -16.33 -8.88
CA VAL A 473 -17.07 -16.46 -7.60
C VAL A 473 -15.55 -16.57 -7.79
N GLU A 474 -15.07 -17.00 -8.96
CA GLU A 474 -13.64 -17.22 -9.19
C GLU A 474 -12.86 -15.95 -9.53
N ALA A 475 -13.48 -15.00 -10.23
CA ALA A 475 -12.86 -13.73 -10.60
C ALA A 475 -12.85 -12.68 -9.45
N GLN A 476 -13.53 -12.95 -8.33
CA GLN A 476 -13.78 -11.97 -7.27
C GLN A 476 -13.44 -12.49 -5.86
N LYS A 477 -12.55 -13.49 -5.76
CA LYS A 477 -12.21 -14.17 -4.49
C LYS A 477 -11.67 -13.23 -3.39
N GLU A 478 -11.31 -11.99 -3.71
CA GLU A 478 -10.67 -11.04 -2.79
C GLU A 478 -11.52 -9.85 -2.36
N VAL A 479 -12.71 -9.62 -2.95
CA VAL A 479 -13.53 -8.46 -2.57
C VAL A 479 -14.33 -8.77 -1.29
N PRO A 480 -14.33 -7.91 -0.26
CA PRO A 480 -15.01 -8.20 1.01
C PRO A 480 -16.51 -7.86 1.02
N CYS A 481 -16.95 -6.91 0.21
CA CYS A 481 -18.27 -6.27 0.34
C CYS A 481 -19.03 -6.13 -1.00
N LEU A 482 -20.36 -6.20 -0.94
CA LEU A 482 -21.29 -5.83 -2.02
C LEU A 482 -22.35 -4.86 -1.48
N SER A 483 -22.45 -3.69 -2.09
CA SER A 483 -23.47 -2.67 -1.77
C SER A 483 -24.50 -2.56 -2.89
N LEU A 484 -25.78 -2.68 -2.54
CA LEU A 484 -26.91 -2.59 -3.46
C LEU A 484 -27.67 -1.28 -3.20
N LEU A 485 -27.73 -0.39 -4.20
CA LEU A 485 -28.43 0.89 -4.12
C LEU A 485 -29.74 0.78 -4.91
N VAL A 486 -30.86 0.77 -4.21
CA VAL A 486 -32.14 0.37 -4.81
C VAL A 486 -33.19 1.47 -4.65
N ARG A 487 -33.84 1.82 -5.75
CA ARG A 487 -35.15 2.48 -5.78
C ARG A 487 -36.16 1.50 -6.38
N LEU A 488 -37.27 1.27 -5.69
CA LEU A 488 -38.24 0.23 -6.07
C LEU A 488 -38.86 0.50 -7.44
N GLU A 489 -39.14 1.77 -7.74
CA GLU A 489 -39.77 2.20 -8.98
C GLU A 489 -38.89 2.08 -10.23
N ASP A 490 -37.57 1.99 -10.09
CA ASP A 490 -36.64 1.86 -11.22
C ASP A 490 -36.72 0.47 -11.88
N PHE A 491 -37.32 -0.52 -11.21
CA PHE A 491 -37.58 -1.86 -11.77
C PHE A 491 -38.83 -1.92 -12.65
N PHE A 492 -39.57 -0.82 -12.76
CA PHE A 492 -40.77 -0.69 -13.57
C PHE A 492 -40.55 0.40 -14.63
N LYS A 493 -41.13 0.24 -15.83
CA LYS A 493 -40.88 1.17 -16.95
C LYS A 493 -41.32 2.60 -16.62
N HIS A 494 -40.46 3.57 -16.95
CA HIS A 494 -40.80 5.00 -16.85
C HIS A 494 -42.06 5.33 -17.68
N GLY A 495 -43.08 5.87 -17.00
CA GLY A 495 -44.39 6.22 -17.58
C GLY A 495 -45.52 5.23 -17.28
N GLU A 496 -45.23 4.04 -16.75
CA GLU A 496 -46.23 3.01 -16.40
C GLU A 496 -46.48 2.87 -14.90
N LEU A 497 -45.83 3.68 -14.05
CA LEU A 497 -45.91 3.57 -12.58
C LEU A 497 -47.34 3.63 -12.02
N GLU A 498 -48.23 4.40 -12.65
CA GLU A 498 -49.66 4.50 -12.27
C GLU A 498 -50.46 3.25 -12.68
N SER A 499 -49.94 2.45 -13.62
CA SER A 499 -50.58 1.22 -14.13
C SER A 499 -50.05 -0.08 -13.50
N VAL A 500 -49.06 0.01 -12.61
CA VAL A 500 -48.49 -1.16 -11.92
C VAL A 500 -49.50 -1.73 -10.91
N SER A 501 -49.81 -3.01 -11.05
CA SER A 501 -50.73 -3.72 -10.13
C SER A 501 -50.05 -4.10 -8.81
N GLU A 502 -50.84 -4.22 -7.73
CA GLU A 502 -50.36 -4.76 -6.45
C GLU A 502 -49.73 -6.15 -6.60
N SER A 503 -50.31 -7.01 -7.45
CA SER A 503 -49.78 -8.36 -7.70
C SER A 503 -48.36 -8.34 -8.27
N ALA A 504 -48.07 -7.42 -9.19
CA ALA A 504 -46.75 -7.29 -9.79
C ALA A 504 -45.69 -6.80 -8.78
N LEU A 505 -46.08 -5.89 -7.88
CA LEU A 505 -45.20 -5.40 -6.81
C LEU A 505 -44.88 -6.50 -5.79
N GLU A 506 -45.87 -7.30 -5.38
CA GLU A 506 -45.66 -8.42 -4.46
C GLU A 506 -44.76 -9.50 -5.09
N GLU A 507 -45.03 -9.88 -6.35
CA GLU A 507 -44.22 -10.87 -7.08
C GLU A 507 -42.77 -10.41 -7.23
N PHE A 508 -42.53 -9.12 -7.52
CA PHE A 508 -41.20 -8.56 -7.54
C PHE A 508 -40.52 -8.61 -6.17
N CYS A 509 -41.22 -8.20 -5.10
CA CYS A 509 -40.67 -8.23 -3.74
C CYS A 509 -40.29 -9.66 -3.33
N ASP A 510 -41.11 -10.65 -3.67
CA ASP A 510 -40.84 -12.07 -3.44
C ASP A 510 -39.57 -12.52 -4.19
N ALA A 511 -39.50 -12.25 -5.49
CA ALA A 511 -38.35 -12.61 -6.31
C ALA A 511 -37.05 -11.92 -5.84
N PHE A 512 -37.12 -10.64 -5.48
CA PHE A 512 -35.98 -9.87 -4.99
C PHE A 512 -35.46 -10.40 -3.64
N ILE A 513 -36.38 -10.70 -2.70
CA ILE A 513 -36.03 -11.32 -1.41
C ILE A 513 -35.40 -12.69 -1.60
N GLN A 514 -35.92 -13.50 -2.54
CA GLN A 514 -35.33 -14.81 -2.85
C GLN A 514 -33.91 -14.66 -3.42
N ALA A 515 -33.71 -13.76 -4.38
CA ALA A 515 -32.41 -13.51 -5.00
C ALA A 515 -31.36 -13.04 -3.99
N ILE A 516 -31.69 -12.08 -3.11
CA ILE A 516 -30.75 -11.58 -2.11
C ILE A 516 -30.46 -12.63 -1.03
N THR A 517 -31.46 -13.40 -0.61
CA THR A 517 -31.29 -14.48 0.37
C THR A 517 -30.37 -15.57 -0.19
N PHE A 518 -30.53 -15.92 -1.46
CA PHE A 518 -29.64 -16.84 -2.15
C PHE A 518 -28.21 -16.30 -2.21
N SER A 519 -28.03 -15.04 -2.61
CA SER A 519 -26.69 -14.42 -2.69
C SER A 519 -25.99 -14.35 -1.33
N VAL A 520 -26.71 -14.00 -0.26
CA VAL A 520 -26.16 -13.91 1.10
C VAL A 520 -25.80 -15.29 1.67
N SER A 521 -26.59 -16.33 1.38
CA SER A 521 -26.33 -17.67 1.92
C SER A 521 -25.28 -18.46 1.16
N SER A 522 -25.14 -18.22 -0.14
CA SER A 522 -24.22 -18.96 -1.02
C SER A 522 -22.82 -18.34 -1.12
N ARG A 523 -22.64 -17.08 -0.69
CA ARG A 523 -21.39 -16.31 -0.92
C ARG A 523 -20.73 -15.88 0.39
N LYS A 524 -19.42 -15.64 0.31
CA LYS A 524 -18.61 -15.13 1.44
C LYS A 524 -18.63 -13.60 1.57
N LEU A 525 -19.28 -12.88 0.65
CA LEU A 525 -19.38 -11.42 0.63
C LEU A 525 -20.29 -10.89 1.73
N LYS A 526 -19.91 -9.77 2.35
CA LYS A 526 -20.79 -8.99 3.23
C LYS A 526 -21.70 -8.12 2.38
N HIS A 527 -23.01 -8.30 2.51
CA HIS A 527 -24.00 -7.61 1.70
C HIS A 527 -24.61 -6.44 2.47
N GLN A 528 -24.74 -5.31 1.79
CA GLN A 528 -25.54 -4.17 2.23
C GLN A 528 -26.58 -3.82 1.17
N LEU A 529 -27.77 -3.44 1.62
CA LEU A 529 -28.79 -2.81 0.79
C LEU A 529 -29.14 -1.42 1.34
N LEU A 530 -29.02 -0.42 0.46
CA LEU A 530 -29.41 0.97 0.69
C LEU A 530 -30.72 1.23 -0.06
N LEU A 531 -31.84 1.29 0.67
CA LEU A 531 -33.13 1.60 0.09
C LEU A 531 -33.24 3.12 -0.06
N CYS A 532 -33.16 3.61 -1.30
CA CYS A 532 -33.07 5.01 -1.63
C CYS A 532 -34.47 5.63 -1.85
N PRO A 533 -34.66 6.93 -1.58
CA PRO A 533 -35.93 7.61 -1.83
C PRO A 533 -36.22 7.72 -3.32
N GLY A 534 -37.50 7.61 -3.68
CA GLY A 534 -37.97 7.78 -5.04
C GLY A 534 -38.47 9.18 -5.35
N ALA A 535 -38.26 9.65 -6.58
CA ALA A 535 -38.59 11.03 -6.97
C ALA A 535 -40.10 11.27 -7.12
N ASN A 536 -40.84 10.26 -7.59
CA ASN A 536 -42.29 10.32 -7.86
C ASN A 536 -42.95 9.02 -7.38
N THR A 537 -42.93 8.75 -6.07
CA THR A 537 -43.57 7.54 -5.52
C THR A 537 -45.07 7.74 -5.35
N THR A 538 -45.85 6.72 -5.69
CA THR A 538 -47.28 6.67 -5.33
C THR A 538 -47.42 6.07 -3.92
N PRO A 539 -48.55 6.29 -3.22
CA PRO A 539 -48.81 5.63 -1.93
C PRO A 539 -48.65 4.10 -1.97
N LEU A 540 -48.86 3.50 -3.15
CA LEU A 540 -48.65 2.09 -3.38
C LEU A 540 -47.16 1.71 -3.29
N PHE A 541 -46.29 2.43 -3.99
CA PHE A 541 -44.85 2.20 -3.94
C PHE A 541 -44.27 2.42 -2.53
N ASP A 542 -44.78 3.38 -1.77
CA ASP A 542 -44.36 3.62 -0.39
C ASP A 542 -44.76 2.47 0.54
N LYS A 543 -45.98 1.94 0.39
CA LYS A 543 -46.49 0.75 1.10
C LYS A 543 -45.57 -0.46 0.83
N TYR A 544 -45.26 -0.73 -0.44
CA TYR A 544 -44.44 -1.88 -0.82
C TYR A 544 -42.95 -1.69 -0.49
N SER A 545 -42.42 -0.48 -0.56
CA SER A 545 -41.06 -0.18 -0.11
C SER A 545 -40.90 -0.44 1.39
N THR A 546 -41.92 -0.13 2.18
CA THR A 546 -41.94 -0.41 3.63
C THR A 546 -42.07 -1.90 3.91
N SER A 547 -42.96 -2.60 3.20
CA SER A 547 -43.06 -4.08 3.26
C SER A 547 -41.72 -4.75 2.90
N LEU A 548 -41.09 -4.32 1.82
CA LEU A 548 -39.80 -4.84 1.37
C LEU A 548 -38.71 -4.63 2.42
N LEU A 549 -38.63 -3.44 3.02
CA LEU A 549 -37.68 -3.13 4.09
C LEU A 549 -37.84 -4.07 5.30
N ASP A 550 -39.06 -4.28 5.78
CA ASP A 550 -39.35 -5.16 6.92
C ASP A 550 -39.01 -6.62 6.64
N ARG A 551 -39.18 -7.05 5.39
CA ARG A 551 -38.79 -8.38 4.92
C ARG A 551 -37.27 -8.51 4.81
N LEU A 552 -36.58 -7.51 4.25
CA LEU A 552 -35.12 -7.49 4.11
C LEU A 552 -34.42 -7.50 5.47
N LYS A 553 -34.91 -6.76 6.47
CA LYS A 553 -34.36 -6.74 7.84
C LYS A 553 -34.37 -8.11 8.54
N LYS A 554 -35.19 -9.05 8.06
CA LYS A 554 -35.27 -10.42 8.60
C LYS A 554 -34.25 -11.37 7.95
N VAL A 555 -33.58 -10.96 6.87
CA VAL A 555 -32.58 -11.76 6.16
C VAL A 555 -31.27 -11.75 6.97
N SER A 556 -30.89 -12.91 7.49
CA SER A 556 -29.64 -13.06 8.26
C SER A 556 -28.42 -12.84 7.38
N GLY A 557 -27.52 -11.95 7.78
CA GLY A 557 -26.27 -11.65 7.05
C GLY A 557 -26.37 -10.50 6.04
N LEU A 558 -27.54 -9.85 5.95
CA LEU A 558 -27.75 -8.64 5.14
C LEU A 558 -27.82 -7.39 6.04
N ALA A 559 -26.98 -6.40 5.76
CA ALA A 559 -27.14 -5.06 6.33
C ALA A 559 -28.16 -4.26 5.51
N VAL A 560 -29.14 -3.63 6.16
CA VAL A 560 -30.22 -2.90 5.48
C VAL A 560 -30.34 -1.51 6.09
N GLU A 561 -30.21 -0.48 5.26
CA GLU A 561 -30.35 0.92 5.66
C GLU A 561 -31.52 1.57 4.89
N ASP A 562 -32.38 2.26 5.64
CA ASP A 562 -33.52 2.99 5.08
C ASP A 562 -33.18 4.47 4.88
N LEU A 563 -32.80 4.83 3.66
CA LEU A 563 -32.41 6.21 3.32
C LEU A 563 -33.61 7.06 2.88
N ARG A 564 -34.83 6.50 2.88
CA ARG A 564 -36.05 7.23 2.50
C ARG A 564 -36.40 8.33 3.51
N SER A 565 -35.97 8.18 4.76
CA SER A 565 -36.11 9.17 5.82
C SER A 565 -35.41 10.51 5.51
N PHE A 566 -34.44 10.51 4.60
CA PHE A 566 -33.74 11.73 4.14
C PHE A 566 -34.46 12.45 2.99
N SER A 567 -35.63 11.96 2.55
CA SER A 567 -36.37 12.53 1.43
C SER A 567 -36.80 13.97 1.69
N THR A 568 -36.22 14.91 0.94
CA THR A 568 -36.71 16.31 0.82
C THR A 568 -36.70 16.69 -0.66
N ALA A 569 -37.54 17.63 -1.10
CA ALA A 569 -37.57 18.03 -2.52
C ALA A 569 -36.20 18.49 -3.06
N ALA A 570 -35.31 18.96 -2.18
CA ALA A 570 -33.98 19.44 -2.51
C ALA A 570 -32.93 18.33 -2.77
N ILE A 571 -33.26 17.04 -2.58
CA ILE A 571 -32.29 15.95 -2.84
C ILE A 571 -32.34 15.42 -4.26
N PHE A 572 -33.37 15.76 -5.05
CA PHE A 572 -33.60 15.21 -6.38
C PHE A 572 -33.20 16.20 -7.47
N ASN A 573 -32.55 15.68 -8.52
CA ASN A 573 -32.26 16.43 -9.74
C ASN A 573 -33.07 15.86 -10.91
N GLU A 574 -34.21 16.49 -11.19
CA GLU A 574 -35.15 15.99 -12.20
C GLU A 574 -34.56 16.01 -13.62
N GLN A 575 -33.71 16.98 -13.92
CA GLN A 575 -33.10 17.13 -15.24
C GLN A 575 -32.11 16.01 -15.53
N THR A 576 -31.16 15.76 -14.62
CA THR A 576 -30.16 14.71 -14.79
C THR A 576 -30.78 13.32 -14.68
N ASN A 577 -31.86 13.17 -13.90
CA ASN A 577 -32.60 11.91 -13.83
C ASN A 577 -33.22 11.54 -15.18
N LYS A 578 -33.81 12.51 -15.90
CA LYS A 578 -34.43 12.25 -17.21
C LYS A 578 -33.41 11.93 -18.30
N VAL A 579 -32.25 12.57 -18.27
CA VAL A 579 -31.24 12.45 -19.34
C VAL A 579 -30.33 11.24 -19.15
N ALA A 580 -29.91 10.97 -17.92
CA ALA A 580 -28.87 10.00 -17.62
C ALA A 580 -29.20 9.09 -16.42
N HIS A 581 -30.44 9.12 -15.91
CA HIS A 581 -30.87 8.38 -14.72
C HIS A 581 -29.95 8.61 -13.51
N ILE A 582 -29.52 9.86 -13.35
CA ILE A 582 -28.79 10.38 -12.19
C ILE A 582 -29.79 11.14 -11.32
N PRO A 583 -30.41 10.50 -10.32
CA PRO A 583 -31.60 11.05 -9.68
C PRO A 583 -31.34 12.08 -8.59
N PHE A 584 -30.15 12.08 -8.02
CA PHE A 584 -29.87 12.82 -6.80
C PHE A 584 -28.93 14.00 -7.01
N GLU A 585 -29.08 14.99 -6.14
CA GLU A 585 -28.13 16.08 -5.98
C GLU A 585 -26.82 15.61 -5.34
N THR A 586 -25.77 16.42 -5.52
CA THR A 586 -24.41 16.15 -5.00
C THR A 586 -24.39 15.76 -3.53
N ALA A 587 -25.15 16.45 -2.68
CA ALA A 587 -25.18 16.21 -1.24
C ALA A 587 -25.67 14.80 -0.86
N PHE A 588 -26.54 14.19 -1.68
CA PHE A 588 -27.05 12.85 -1.39
C PHE A 588 -26.08 11.75 -1.85
N TYR A 589 -25.36 11.95 -2.95
CA TYR A 589 -24.26 11.04 -3.35
C TYR A 589 -23.13 10.99 -2.32
N GLN A 590 -22.83 12.11 -1.65
CA GLN A 590 -21.90 12.12 -0.52
C GLN A 590 -22.38 11.24 0.64
N LYS A 591 -23.70 11.27 0.94
CA LYS A 591 -24.30 10.40 1.96
C LYS A 591 -24.23 8.93 1.55
N LEU A 592 -24.54 8.61 0.30
CA LEU A 592 -24.43 7.23 -0.22
C LEU A 592 -22.98 6.71 -0.08
N ALA A 593 -21.99 7.51 -0.49
CA ALA A 593 -20.58 7.16 -0.34
C ALA A 593 -20.19 6.90 1.12
N PHE A 594 -20.70 7.72 2.05
CA PHE A 594 -20.50 7.52 3.48
C PHE A 594 -21.06 6.18 3.98
N PHE A 595 -22.29 5.81 3.61
CA PHE A 595 -22.88 4.53 4.04
C PHE A 595 -22.14 3.31 3.48
N ILE A 596 -21.64 3.40 2.25
CA ILE A 596 -20.81 2.36 1.62
C ILE A 596 -19.48 2.22 2.36
N ALA A 597 -18.78 3.34 2.62
CA ALA A 597 -17.52 3.32 3.36
C ALA A 597 -17.69 2.81 4.80
N LYS A 598 -18.76 3.22 5.49
CA LYS A 598 -19.13 2.70 6.82
C LYS A 598 -19.25 1.18 6.82
N HIS A 599 -19.97 0.61 5.85
CA HIS A 599 -20.15 -0.84 5.75
C HIS A 599 -18.85 -1.57 5.40
N HIS A 600 -18.03 -1.00 4.50
CA HIS A 600 -16.70 -1.52 4.21
C HIS A 600 -15.85 -1.61 5.50
N TYR A 601 -15.73 -0.51 6.26
CA TYR A 601 -14.96 -0.51 7.51
C TYR A 601 -15.49 -1.50 8.55
N GLN A 602 -16.81 -1.61 8.70
CA GLN A 602 -17.42 -2.57 9.62
C GLN A 602 -17.17 -4.04 9.20
N SER A 603 -16.92 -4.27 7.91
CA SER A 603 -16.71 -5.60 7.35
C SER A 603 -15.24 -6.01 7.30
N THR A 604 -14.33 -5.06 7.10
CA THR A 604 -12.88 -5.31 6.94
C THR A 604 -12.08 -5.09 8.21
N ARG A 605 -12.57 -4.28 9.15
CA ARG A 605 -11.87 -4.00 10.42
C ARG A 605 -12.38 -4.86 11.57
N PRO A 606 -11.52 -5.23 12.53
CA PRO A 606 -11.96 -5.91 13.73
C PRO A 606 -12.98 -5.05 14.48
N THR A 607 -14.01 -5.71 15.03
CA THR A 607 -15.01 -5.03 15.85
C THR A 607 -14.36 -4.55 17.15
N PRO A 608 -14.49 -3.25 17.50
CA PRO A 608 -14.07 -2.72 18.79
C PRO A 608 -14.62 -3.56 19.93
N LYS A 609 -13.77 -3.85 20.92
CA LYS A 609 -14.19 -4.51 22.17
C LYS A 609 -14.18 -3.57 23.35
N VAL A 610 -13.42 -2.47 23.27
CA VAL A 610 -13.30 -1.46 24.32
C VAL A 610 -13.38 -0.07 23.71
N LEU A 611 -14.26 0.78 24.25
CA LEU A 611 -14.26 2.22 24.01
C LEU A 611 -13.64 2.90 25.23
N VAL A 612 -12.52 3.58 25.01
CA VAL A 612 -11.87 4.45 26.01
C VAL A 612 -12.26 5.88 25.70
N LEU A 613 -12.86 6.54 26.69
CA LEU A 613 -13.51 7.83 26.53
C LEU A 613 -12.78 8.87 27.38
N ASP A 614 -12.53 10.04 26.81
CA ASP A 614 -12.36 11.24 27.62
C ASP A 614 -13.69 11.67 28.25
N CYS A 615 -13.61 12.52 29.28
CA CYS A 615 -14.76 13.05 29.99
C CYS A 615 -15.10 14.47 29.51
N ASP A 616 -14.23 15.44 29.82
CA ASP A 616 -14.47 16.85 29.49
C ASP A 616 -14.58 17.05 27.97
N ASN A 617 -15.52 17.91 27.56
CA ASN A 617 -15.86 18.21 26.17
C ASN A 617 -16.19 17.00 25.27
N THR A 618 -16.30 15.80 25.84
CA THR A 618 -16.55 14.54 25.13
C THR A 618 -17.83 13.87 25.63
N LEU A 619 -17.96 13.64 26.94
CA LEU A 619 -19.21 13.14 27.56
C LEU A 619 -20.18 14.25 27.92
N TRP A 620 -19.65 15.45 28.14
CA TRP A 620 -20.36 16.68 28.46
C TRP A 620 -19.57 17.87 27.92
N ARG A 621 -20.18 19.05 27.89
CA ARG A 621 -19.51 20.31 27.58
C ARG A 621 -19.01 20.98 28.86
N GLY A 622 -17.79 21.51 28.83
CA GLY A 622 -17.14 22.17 29.95
C GLY A 622 -16.01 21.34 30.56
N VAL A 623 -15.20 21.98 31.41
CA VAL A 623 -14.04 21.39 32.10
C VAL A 623 -14.33 21.34 33.59
N ILE A 624 -14.49 20.15 34.17
CA ILE A 624 -14.98 20.00 35.55
C ILE A 624 -14.09 20.70 36.59
N GLY A 625 -12.76 20.65 36.39
CA GLY A 625 -11.80 21.30 37.30
C GLY A 625 -11.81 22.83 37.26
N GLU A 626 -12.38 23.44 36.21
CA GLU A 626 -12.45 24.91 36.06
C GLU A 626 -13.88 25.43 36.30
N ASP A 627 -14.87 24.78 35.69
CA ASP A 627 -16.27 25.22 35.67
C ASP A 627 -17.08 24.71 36.87
N GLY A 628 -16.61 23.63 37.51
CA GLY A 628 -17.32 22.93 38.58
C GLY A 628 -18.63 22.28 38.11
N LEU A 629 -19.26 21.49 38.99
CA LEU A 629 -20.45 20.69 38.65
C LEU A 629 -21.61 21.50 38.02
N LYS A 630 -21.78 22.77 38.44
CA LYS A 630 -22.86 23.64 37.93
C LYS A 630 -22.56 24.26 36.56
N GLY A 631 -21.30 24.31 36.15
CA GLY A 631 -20.89 24.86 34.85
C GLY A 631 -20.82 23.80 33.75
N ILE A 632 -20.87 22.51 34.10
CA ILE A 632 -20.99 21.41 33.15
C ILE A 632 -22.38 21.39 32.52
N GLU A 633 -22.42 21.19 31.20
CA GLU A 633 -23.67 21.07 30.45
C GLU A 633 -23.69 19.79 29.60
N ILE A 634 -24.73 18.97 29.76
CA ILE A 634 -24.95 17.79 28.93
C ILE A 634 -26.01 18.12 27.88
N THR A 635 -25.56 18.55 26.71
CA THR A 635 -26.45 18.97 25.62
C THR A 635 -27.20 17.77 25.01
N PRO A 636 -28.27 18.00 24.21
CA PRO A 636 -28.98 16.92 23.53
C PRO A 636 -28.09 16.03 22.65
N ALA A 637 -27.07 16.58 21.98
CA ALA A 637 -26.15 15.76 21.18
C ALA A 637 -25.22 14.91 22.07
N HIS A 638 -24.74 15.44 23.20
CA HIS A 638 -24.00 14.64 24.19
C HIS A 638 -24.88 13.53 24.77
N GLN A 639 -26.16 13.79 25.04
CA GLN A 639 -27.11 12.75 25.46
C GLN A 639 -27.31 11.69 24.37
N ALA A 640 -27.39 12.07 23.09
CA ALA A 640 -27.45 11.11 21.98
C ALA A 640 -26.19 10.23 21.93
N PHE A 641 -25.01 10.83 22.12
CA PHE A 641 -23.76 10.10 22.21
C PHE A 641 -23.74 9.12 23.39
N GLN A 642 -24.17 9.55 24.58
CA GLN A 642 -24.27 8.68 25.76
C GLN A 642 -25.26 7.52 25.55
N LYS A 643 -26.41 7.77 24.91
CA LYS A 643 -27.36 6.69 24.54
C LYS A 643 -26.71 5.66 23.62
N GLN A 644 -25.92 6.12 22.64
CA GLN A 644 -25.21 5.21 21.76
C GLN A 644 -24.14 4.40 22.52
N LEU A 645 -23.40 5.00 23.45
CA LEU A 645 -22.45 4.29 24.29
C LEU A 645 -23.12 3.22 25.16
N ILE A 646 -24.31 3.51 25.70
CA ILE A 646 -25.12 2.53 26.45
C ILE A 646 -25.57 1.40 25.51
N ALA A 647 -26.01 1.71 24.29
CA ALA A 647 -26.36 0.68 23.30
C ALA A 647 -25.16 -0.23 22.96
N SER A 648 -23.96 0.36 22.78
CA SER A 648 -22.71 -0.39 22.59
C SER A 648 -22.38 -1.28 23.80
N TYR A 649 -22.57 -0.76 25.01
CA TYR A 649 -22.41 -1.52 26.26
C TYR A 649 -23.35 -2.72 26.32
N GLU A 650 -24.64 -2.55 25.99
CA GLU A 650 -25.62 -3.63 25.97
C GLU A 650 -25.34 -4.70 24.90
N GLN A 651 -24.58 -4.34 23.86
CA GLN A 651 -24.08 -5.27 22.84
C GLN A 651 -22.80 -6.01 23.28
N GLY A 652 -22.24 -5.67 24.44
CA GLY A 652 -21.09 -6.34 25.05
C GLY A 652 -19.73 -5.68 24.77
N ILE A 653 -19.72 -4.40 24.39
CA ILE A 653 -18.53 -3.56 24.31
C ILE A 653 -18.22 -2.99 25.70
N LEU A 654 -16.97 -3.01 26.11
CA LEU A 654 -16.54 -2.48 27.40
C LEU A 654 -16.35 -0.96 27.29
N LEU A 655 -16.85 -0.20 28.26
CA LEU A 655 -16.58 1.24 28.35
C LEU A 655 -15.51 1.48 29.42
N ALA A 656 -14.51 2.29 29.10
CA ALA A 656 -13.47 2.72 30.01
C ALA A 656 -13.25 4.23 29.91
N LEU A 657 -12.72 4.84 30.99
CA LEU A 657 -12.42 6.26 31.02
C LEU A 657 -10.91 6.50 31.04
N SER A 658 -10.44 7.46 30.24
CA SER A 658 -9.07 7.98 30.29
C SER A 658 -9.12 9.50 30.17
N SER A 659 -9.13 10.17 31.32
CA SER A 659 -9.32 11.63 31.40
C SER A 659 -8.32 12.26 32.36
N LYS A 660 -7.85 13.47 32.01
CA LYS A 660 -6.91 14.24 32.83
C LYS A 660 -7.66 15.11 33.83
N ASN A 661 -8.14 14.47 34.88
CA ASN A 661 -9.03 15.08 35.87
C ASN A 661 -8.78 14.56 37.28
N ASN A 662 -9.42 15.21 38.26
CA ASN A 662 -9.58 14.67 39.60
C ASN A 662 -10.68 13.60 39.60
N GLU A 663 -10.34 12.39 40.05
CA GLU A 663 -11.26 11.26 40.07
C GLU A 663 -12.55 11.55 40.86
N ALA A 664 -12.44 12.22 42.01
CA ALA A 664 -13.60 12.50 42.86
C ALA A 664 -14.62 13.42 42.16
N GLU A 665 -14.15 14.41 41.41
CA GLU A 665 -14.97 15.41 40.72
C GLU A 665 -15.67 14.80 39.50
N VAL A 666 -14.96 13.99 38.70
CA VAL A 666 -15.58 13.25 37.58
C VAL A 666 -16.72 12.38 38.09
N TRP A 667 -16.48 11.64 39.17
CA TRP A 667 -17.51 10.80 39.75
C TRP A 667 -18.68 11.59 40.36
N GLU A 668 -18.43 12.81 40.83
CA GLU A 668 -19.49 13.72 41.28
C GLU A 668 -20.45 14.08 40.15
N VAL A 669 -19.93 14.33 38.94
CA VAL A 669 -20.76 14.56 37.73
C VAL A 669 -21.62 13.33 37.42
N PHE A 670 -21.03 12.13 37.45
CA PHE A 670 -21.75 10.87 37.18
C PHE A 670 -22.90 10.62 38.17
N ASP A 671 -22.75 11.02 39.42
CA ASP A 671 -23.72 10.72 40.47
C ASP A 671 -24.76 11.83 40.66
N GLN A 672 -24.40 13.09 40.47
CA GLN A 672 -25.24 14.24 40.84
C GLN A 672 -25.83 15.01 39.65
N HIS A 673 -25.26 14.92 38.44
CA HIS A 673 -25.75 15.70 37.32
C HIS A 673 -27.06 15.11 36.74
N PRO A 674 -28.18 15.87 36.68
CA PRO A 674 -29.50 15.33 36.37
C PRO A 674 -29.63 14.74 34.95
N ASP A 675 -28.87 15.30 34.01
CA ASP A 675 -28.92 14.91 32.60
C ASP A 675 -27.89 13.81 32.22
N MET A 676 -27.15 13.28 33.20
CA MET A 676 -26.16 12.23 32.95
C MET A 676 -26.84 10.88 32.79
N LEU A 677 -26.70 10.27 31.61
CA LEU A 677 -27.32 8.97 31.29
C LEU A 677 -26.39 7.80 31.61
N LEU A 678 -25.08 7.99 31.46
CA LEU A 678 -24.09 6.99 31.85
C LEU A 678 -24.00 6.89 33.37
N GLN A 679 -24.06 5.67 33.89
CA GLN A 679 -23.87 5.37 35.31
C GLN A 679 -22.48 4.78 35.53
N ARG A 680 -21.98 4.87 36.76
CA ARG A 680 -20.74 4.17 37.16
C ARG A 680 -20.75 2.69 36.80
N SER A 681 -21.92 2.06 36.84
CA SER A 681 -22.13 0.66 36.47
C SER A 681 -21.83 0.36 35.00
N HIS A 682 -21.84 1.34 34.10
CA HIS A 682 -21.48 1.15 32.69
C HIS A 682 -19.95 1.15 32.47
N ILE A 683 -19.18 1.73 33.39
CA ILE A 683 -17.72 1.86 33.28
C ILE A 683 -17.04 0.64 33.90
N VAL A 684 -16.18 -0.03 33.12
CA VAL A 684 -15.51 -1.28 33.51
C VAL A 684 -14.14 -1.03 34.12
N ALA A 685 -13.44 0.00 33.65
CA ALA A 685 -12.15 0.42 34.16
C ALA A 685 -11.94 1.92 33.86
N HIS A 686 -11.11 2.59 34.66
CA HIS A 686 -10.83 4.01 34.47
C HIS A 686 -9.40 4.38 34.86
N ARG A 687 -8.87 5.42 34.22
CA ARG A 687 -7.65 6.15 34.58
C ARG A 687 -7.98 7.62 34.53
N ILE A 688 -8.49 8.12 35.64
CA ILE A 688 -8.80 9.53 35.84
C ILE A 688 -7.64 10.10 36.67
N ASN A 689 -6.60 10.56 35.97
CA ASN A 689 -5.36 11.02 36.57
C ASN A 689 -4.63 11.96 35.61
N TRP A 690 -3.55 12.60 36.07
CA TRP A 690 -2.76 13.54 35.26
C TRP A 690 -1.67 12.87 34.42
N GLU A 691 -1.67 11.54 34.29
CA GLU A 691 -0.70 10.83 33.47
C GLU A 691 -0.98 11.05 31.96
N PRO A 692 0.04 10.92 31.09
CA PRO A 692 -0.19 10.91 29.64
C PRO A 692 -1.21 9.85 29.22
N LYS A 693 -2.20 10.22 28.37
CA LYS A 693 -3.31 9.33 28.02
C LYS A 693 -2.85 8.02 27.36
N ALA A 694 -1.76 8.04 26.60
CA ALA A 694 -1.16 6.83 26.04
C ALA A 694 -0.75 5.81 27.13
N LEU A 695 -0.13 6.27 28.23
CA LEU A 695 0.25 5.40 29.34
C LEU A 695 -0.99 4.90 30.09
N SER A 696 -1.97 5.77 30.31
CA SER A 696 -3.26 5.39 30.91
C SER A 696 -3.98 4.31 30.10
N ILE A 697 -4.01 4.43 28.77
CA ILE A 697 -4.62 3.44 27.88
C ILE A 697 -3.84 2.12 27.89
N GLN A 698 -2.50 2.15 27.92
CA GLN A 698 -1.68 0.94 28.08
C GLN A 698 -1.95 0.24 29.43
N ALA A 699 -2.12 1.01 30.50
CA ALA A 699 -2.48 0.46 31.81
C ALA A 699 -3.89 -0.18 31.79
N LEU A 700 -4.86 0.46 31.12
CA LEU A 700 -6.19 -0.11 30.89
C LEU A 700 -6.12 -1.39 30.05
N GLN A 701 -5.27 -1.42 29.03
CA GLN A 701 -5.06 -2.58 28.16
C GLN A 701 -4.49 -3.77 28.94
N ALA A 702 -3.49 -3.54 29.79
CA ALA A 702 -2.93 -4.57 30.66
C ALA A 702 -3.94 -5.05 31.71
N GLU A 703 -4.78 -4.17 32.23
CA GLU A 703 -5.83 -4.51 33.20
C GLU A 703 -6.90 -5.41 32.58
N LEU A 704 -7.40 -5.03 31.39
CA LEU A 704 -8.45 -5.74 30.67
C LEU A 704 -7.95 -6.97 29.92
N ASN A 705 -6.64 -7.13 29.73
CA ASN A 705 -6.02 -8.28 29.06
C ASN A 705 -6.58 -8.53 27.65
N LEU A 706 -6.73 -7.45 26.88
CA LEU A 706 -7.16 -7.47 25.48
C LEU A 706 -6.04 -6.92 24.58
N GLY A 707 -6.02 -7.32 23.31
CA GLY A 707 -5.10 -6.74 22.34
C GLY A 707 -5.41 -5.25 22.11
N MET A 708 -4.39 -4.44 21.83
CA MET A 708 -4.56 -2.99 21.64
C MET A 708 -5.39 -2.66 20.39
N ASP A 709 -5.31 -3.53 19.38
CA ASP A 709 -6.14 -3.53 18.17
C ASP A 709 -7.66 -3.62 18.44
N ALA A 710 -8.06 -3.96 19.66
CA ALA A 710 -9.46 -4.02 20.09
C ALA A 710 -9.96 -2.75 20.81
N PHE A 711 -9.08 -1.77 21.02
CA PHE A 711 -9.38 -0.51 21.72
C PHE A 711 -9.65 0.62 20.72
N VAL A 712 -10.62 1.45 21.07
CA VAL A 712 -10.89 2.73 20.40
C VAL A 712 -10.82 3.83 21.43
N PHE A 713 -10.01 4.85 21.17
CA PHE A 713 -9.88 6.01 22.04
C PHE A 713 -10.59 7.21 21.41
N ILE A 714 -11.48 7.85 22.18
CA ILE A 714 -12.30 8.98 21.74
C ILE A 714 -12.04 10.19 22.65
N ASP A 715 -11.67 11.31 22.06
CA ASP A 715 -11.26 12.53 22.75
C ASP A 715 -11.47 13.76 21.85
N ASP A 716 -11.90 14.89 22.41
CA ASP A 716 -12.11 16.16 21.71
C ASP A 716 -10.81 16.96 21.50
N ASN A 717 -9.73 16.60 22.19
CA ASN A 717 -8.45 17.27 22.10
C ASN A 717 -7.56 16.64 21.00
N PRO A 718 -7.30 17.36 19.88
CA PRO A 718 -6.51 16.84 18.77
C PRO A 718 -5.05 16.53 19.15
N VAL A 719 -4.53 17.17 20.20
CA VAL A 719 -3.17 16.91 20.68
C VAL A 719 -3.09 15.53 21.35
N GLU A 720 -4.05 15.20 22.22
CA GLU A 720 -4.10 13.91 22.90
C GLU A 720 -4.37 12.77 21.92
N VAL A 721 -5.30 12.98 20.96
CA VAL A 721 -5.57 12.04 19.86
C VAL A 721 -4.32 11.82 19.01
N GLY A 722 -3.64 12.89 18.60
CA GLY A 722 -2.41 12.82 17.81
C GLY A 722 -1.27 12.13 18.54
N GLN A 723 -1.10 12.41 19.84
CA GLN A 723 -0.07 11.79 20.67
C GLN A 723 -0.32 10.29 20.86
N CYS A 724 -1.56 9.90 21.18
CA CYS A 724 -1.91 8.48 21.30
C CYS A 724 -1.70 7.73 19.98
N ARG A 725 -2.05 8.35 18.85
CA ARG A 725 -1.83 7.76 17.50
C ARG A 725 -0.35 7.54 17.20
N ALA A 726 0.50 8.49 17.58
CA ALA A 726 1.94 8.39 17.36
C ALA A 726 2.62 7.35 18.26
N GLN A 727 2.19 7.24 19.52
CA GLN A 727 2.81 6.36 20.52
C GLN A 727 2.25 4.93 20.49
N ILE A 728 1.00 4.75 20.04
CA ILE A 728 0.30 3.46 20.01
C ILE A 728 -0.33 3.27 18.61
N PRO A 729 0.44 2.90 17.58
CA PRO A 729 -0.07 2.77 16.21
C PRO A 729 -1.22 1.74 16.05
N GLU A 730 -1.29 0.74 16.94
CA GLU A 730 -2.35 -0.28 16.96
C GLU A 730 -3.70 0.23 17.50
N LEU A 731 -3.70 1.35 18.23
CA LEU A 731 -4.90 1.94 18.83
C LEU A 731 -5.68 2.76 17.79
N LEU A 732 -6.97 2.48 17.63
CA LEU A 732 -7.82 3.35 16.83
C LEU A 732 -8.14 4.62 17.62
N THR A 733 -7.52 5.73 17.23
CA THR A 733 -7.83 7.06 17.79
C THR A 733 -8.89 7.78 16.96
N VAL A 734 -9.94 8.27 17.60
CA VAL A 734 -11.06 8.98 16.98
C VAL A 734 -11.19 10.36 17.61
N GLN A 735 -11.11 11.39 16.77
CA GLN A 735 -11.31 12.77 17.19
C GLN A 735 -12.80 13.03 17.41
N PHE A 736 -13.18 13.44 18.62
CA PHE A 736 -14.55 13.84 18.92
C PHE A 736 -14.83 15.24 18.34
N PRO A 737 -15.99 15.44 17.69
CA PRO A 737 -16.33 16.72 17.07
C PRO A 737 -16.77 17.75 18.11
N LYS A 738 -16.56 19.03 17.81
CA LYS A 738 -16.91 20.16 18.70
C LYS A 738 -18.29 20.78 18.42
N GLU A 739 -18.78 20.64 17.19
CA GLU A 739 -20.06 21.22 16.79
C GLU A 739 -21.23 20.28 17.11
N GLU A 740 -22.32 20.82 17.67
CA GLU A 740 -23.49 20.04 18.11
C GLU A 740 -24.07 19.14 17.02
N ALA A 741 -24.22 19.66 15.80
CA ALA A 741 -24.73 18.90 14.65
C ALA A 741 -23.79 17.76 14.22
N ALA A 742 -22.48 17.97 14.37
CA ALA A 742 -21.47 16.97 14.09
C ALA A 742 -21.42 15.89 15.18
N ILE A 743 -21.63 16.25 16.46
CA ILE A 743 -21.75 15.29 17.57
C ILE A 743 -22.95 14.37 17.35
N GLN A 744 -24.11 14.91 16.98
CA GLN A 744 -25.29 14.11 16.69
C GLN A 744 -25.02 13.13 15.54
N THR A 745 -24.44 13.62 14.44
CA THR A 745 -24.08 12.78 13.28
C THR A 745 -23.05 11.72 13.66
N PHE A 746 -22.09 12.06 14.52
CA PHE A 746 -21.06 11.15 15.02
C PHE A 746 -21.67 10.02 15.85
N ALA A 747 -22.57 10.35 16.78
CA ALA A 747 -23.28 9.37 17.60
C ALA A 747 -24.12 8.41 16.74
N ASP A 748 -24.84 8.95 15.76
CA ASP A 748 -25.78 8.16 14.95
C ASP A 748 -25.06 7.26 13.93
N TYR A 749 -23.86 7.63 13.46
CA TYR A 749 -23.30 7.00 12.26
C TYR A 749 -21.82 6.59 12.32
N HIS A 750 -21.03 7.02 13.31
CA HIS A 750 -19.61 6.70 13.32
C HIS A 750 -19.38 5.18 13.46
N TRP A 751 -18.68 4.60 12.48
CA TRP A 751 -18.54 3.14 12.32
C TRP A 751 -17.94 2.42 13.53
N ALA A 752 -17.08 3.11 14.29
CA ALA A 752 -16.39 2.56 15.46
C ALA A 752 -17.29 2.46 16.71
N ILE A 753 -18.50 3.03 16.67
CA ILE A 753 -19.39 3.16 17.84
C ILE A 753 -20.78 2.62 17.51
N HIS A 754 -21.23 2.84 16.27
CA HIS A 754 -22.50 2.36 15.78
C HIS A 754 -22.38 0.93 15.22
N HIS A 755 -22.84 -0.07 15.98
CA HIS A 755 -22.89 -1.47 15.56
C HIS A 755 -24.33 -2.00 15.52
N THR A 756 -24.67 -2.72 14.44
CA THR A 756 -26.02 -3.27 14.17
C THR A 756 -26.14 -4.76 14.54
N GLY A 757 -25.35 -5.24 15.52
CA GLY A 757 -25.27 -6.65 15.90
C GLY A 757 -26.36 -7.12 16.88
N LYS A 758 -26.70 -8.42 16.83
CA LYS A 758 -27.57 -9.07 17.83
C LYS A 758 -26.91 -9.03 19.22
N ARG A 759 -27.73 -8.76 20.25
CA ARG A 759 -27.37 -8.79 21.67
C ARG A 759 -26.64 -10.09 22.01
N SER A 760 -25.43 -9.99 22.55
CA SER A 760 -24.70 -11.12 23.11
C SER A 760 -25.47 -11.69 24.30
N THR A 761 -25.83 -12.98 24.28
CA THR A 761 -26.43 -13.69 25.42
C THR A 761 -25.45 -13.88 26.58
N PHE A 762 -24.16 -13.60 26.39
CA PHE A 762 -23.12 -13.63 27.42
C PHE A 762 -22.80 -12.20 27.87
N ASN A 763 -23.07 -11.89 29.14
CA ASN A 763 -22.79 -10.57 29.72
C ASN A 763 -21.28 -10.45 30.03
N ARG A 764 -20.47 -10.16 29.00
CA ARG A 764 -19.01 -10.03 29.09
C ARG A 764 -18.59 -9.03 30.18
N THR A 765 -19.37 -7.96 30.35
CA THR A 765 -19.08 -6.88 31.28
C THR A 765 -19.10 -7.35 32.73
N GLU A 766 -20.06 -8.19 33.12
CA GLU A 766 -20.08 -8.76 34.48
C GLU A 766 -18.92 -9.72 34.73
N ALA A 767 -18.53 -10.51 33.73
CA ALA A 767 -17.36 -11.36 33.84
C ALA A 767 -16.07 -10.56 34.10
N TYR A 768 -15.89 -9.40 33.48
CA TYR A 768 -14.74 -8.52 33.73
C TYR A 768 -14.79 -7.83 35.09
N LYS A 769 -15.97 -7.43 35.59
CA LYS A 769 -16.12 -6.87 36.94
C LYS A 769 -15.78 -7.88 38.03
N VAL A 770 -16.26 -9.12 37.90
CA VAL A 770 -15.92 -10.22 38.82
C VAL A 770 -14.41 -10.49 38.78
N GLU A 771 -13.80 -10.42 37.59
CA GLU A 771 -12.36 -10.62 37.43
C GLU A 771 -11.50 -9.49 38.04
N SER A 772 -11.96 -8.23 37.96
CA SER A 772 -11.32 -7.09 38.64
C SER A 772 -11.40 -7.22 40.17
N GLN A 773 -12.56 -7.63 40.71
CA GLN A 773 -12.70 -7.95 42.14
C GLN A 773 -11.76 -9.08 42.57
N ARG A 774 -11.60 -10.13 41.76
CA ARG A 774 -10.63 -11.22 42.01
C ARG A 774 -9.18 -10.72 42.04
N LYS A 775 -8.79 -9.78 41.17
CA LYS A 775 -7.45 -9.17 41.18
C LYS A 775 -7.18 -8.32 42.42
N GLN A 776 -8.16 -7.56 42.91
CA GLN A 776 -8.02 -6.81 44.17
C GLN A 776 -7.84 -7.75 45.37
N VAL A 777 -8.58 -8.86 45.40
CA VAL A 777 -8.42 -9.90 46.42
C VAL A 777 -7.04 -10.57 46.32
N LYS A 778 -6.53 -10.82 45.11
CA LYS A 778 -5.17 -11.39 44.91
C LYS A 778 -4.08 -10.55 45.57
N GLN A 779 -4.22 -9.22 45.58
CA GLN A 779 -3.27 -8.32 46.25
C GLN A 779 -3.27 -8.42 47.78
N GLN A 780 -4.27 -9.10 48.37
CA GLN A 780 -4.38 -9.30 49.83
C GLN A 780 -3.65 -10.56 50.32
N PHE A 781 -3.17 -11.43 49.42
CA PHE A 781 -2.47 -12.68 49.76
C PHE A 781 -0.97 -12.60 49.43
N LEU A 782 -0.13 -13.09 50.34
CA LEU A 782 1.34 -13.03 50.23
C LEU A 782 1.92 -14.17 49.37
N SER A 783 1.19 -15.26 49.15
CA SER A 783 1.59 -16.39 48.33
C SER A 783 0.48 -16.79 47.34
N MET A 784 0.87 -17.35 46.19
CA MET A 784 -0.09 -17.83 45.19
C MET A 784 -0.88 -19.06 45.70
N GLU A 785 -0.28 -19.87 46.57
CA GLU A 785 -0.90 -21.03 47.19
C GLU A 785 -2.07 -20.63 48.11
N ASP A 786 -1.87 -19.63 48.97
CA ASP A 786 -2.91 -19.14 49.88
C ASP A 786 -4.09 -18.53 49.09
N TYR A 787 -3.78 -17.86 47.98
CA TYR A 787 -4.79 -17.32 47.07
C TYR A 787 -5.61 -18.43 46.39
N ILE A 788 -4.97 -19.46 45.83
CA ILE A 788 -5.66 -20.59 45.16
C ILE A 788 -6.52 -21.38 46.16
N ALA A 789 -6.00 -21.65 47.35
CA ALA A 789 -6.77 -22.31 48.41
C ALA A 789 -7.98 -21.47 48.85
N ALA A 790 -7.82 -20.14 48.94
CA ALA A 790 -8.89 -19.22 49.28
C ALA A 790 -9.99 -19.11 48.22
N LEU A 791 -9.74 -19.47 46.95
CA LEU A 791 -10.75 -19.45 45.88
C LEU A 791 -11.82 -20.55 46.04
N GLN A 792 -11.54 -21.64 46.78
CA GLN A 792 -12.44 -22.81 46.92
C GLN A 792 -12.95 -23.34 45.56
N LEU A 793 -12.00 -23.59 44.66
CA LEU A 793 -12.31 -24.01 43.30
C LEU A 793 -13.01 -25.39 43.27
N GLN A 794 -14.13 -25.48 42.58
CA GLN A 794 -14.84 -26.73 42.27
C GLN A 794 -14.79 -26.97 40.76
N VAL A 795 -14.28 -28.13 40.34
CA VAL A 795 -14.22 -28.55 38.93
C VAL A 795 -15.13 -29.74 38.70
N GLN A 796 -15.98 -29.65 37.68
CA GLN A 796 -16.90 -30.70 37.24
C GLN A 796 -16.58 -31.11 35.80
N TYR A 797 -16.78 -32.40 35.52
CA TYR A 797 -16.55 -33.00 34.21
C TYR A 797 -17.87 -33.53 33.65
N GLU A 798 -18.26 -33.05 32.48
CA GLU A 798 -19.48 -33.43 31.77
C GLU A 798 -19.08 -34.24 30.52
N TRP A 799 -19.59 -35.46 30.36
CA TRP A 799 -19.30 -36.28 29.16
C TRP A 799 -19.87 -35.62 27.90
N LEU A 800 -19.16 -35.76 26.78
CA LEU A 800 -19.66 -35.26 25.49
C LEU A 800 -20.85 -36.09 25.02
N ASP A 801 -21.92 -35.40 24.67
CA ASP A 801 -23.12 -35.96 24.06
C ASP A 801 -23.72 -34.96 23.06
N ALA A 802 -24.82 -35.35 22.42
CA ALA A 802 -25.50 -34.51 21.42
C ALA A 802 -25.99 -33.16 21.97
N SER A 803 -26.17 -33.01 23.28
CA SER A 803 -26.67 -31.78 23.89
C SER A 803 -25.58 -30.72 24.12
N ASN A 804 -24.31 -31.13 24.18
CA ASN A 804 -23.19 -30.23 24.51
C ASN A 804 -22.08 -30.18 23.43
N ILE A 805 -22.20 -30.95 22.36
CA ILE A 805 -21.21 -31.06 21.28
C ILE A 805 -20.97 -29.75 20.50
N GLU A 806 -21.99 -28.90 20.35
CA GLU A 806 -21.82 -27.58 19.74
C GLU A 806 -20.81 -26.74 20.51
N ARG A 807 -20.85 -26.83 21.84
CA ARG A 807 -19.94 -26.09 22.72
C ARG A 807 -18.51 -26.61 22.60
N ALA A 808 -18.34 -27.92 22.44
CA ALA A 808 -17.05 -28.56 22.21
C ALA A 808 -16.40 -28.09 20.89
N SER A 809 -17.17 -28.09 19.79
CA SER A 809 -16.69 -27.58 18.50
C SER A 809 -16.26 -26.10 18.59
N GLN A 810 -17.06 -25.25 19.23
CA GLN A 810 -16.69 -23.85 19.47
C GLN A 810 -15.37 -23.67 20.22
N LEU A 811 -15.06 -24.52 21.20
CA LEU A 811 -13.81 -24.47 21.94
C LEU A 811 -12.60 -24.82 21.06
N THR A 812 -12.72 -25.84 20.19
CA THR A 812 -11.65 -26.20 19.26
C THR A 812 -11.34 -25.09 18.25
N LEU A 813 -12.37 -24.35 17.82
CA LEU A 813 -12.22 -23.27 16.83
C LEU A 813 -11.65 -21.97 17.44
N ARG A 814 -11.88 -21.72 18.74
CA ARG A 814 -11.57 -20.44 19.39
C ARG A 814 -10.33 -20.48 20.30
N THR A 815 -9.90 -21.65 20.74
CA THR A 815 -8.81 -21.78 21.73
C THR A 815 -7.49 -22.10 21.04
N ASN A 816 -6.54 -21.15 21.09
CA ASN A 816 -5.22 -21.30 20.46
C ASN A 816 -4.06 -21.39 21.47
N GLN A 817 -4.17 -20.80 22.66
CA GLN A 817 -3.05 -20.69 23.63
C GLN A 817 -2.83 -21.95 24.48
N PHE A 818 -3.89 -22.61 24.92
CA PHE A 818 -3.82 -23.90 25.60
C PHE A 818 -4.63 -24.90 24.78
N ASN A 819 -4.07 -25.30 23.65
CA ASN A 819 -4.57 -26.35 22.76
C ASN A 819 -3.36 -27.20 22.37
N LEU A 820 -3.28 -28.43 22.87
CA LEU A 820 -2.06 -29.23 22.77
C LEU A 820 -1.70 -29.60 21.33
N THR A 821 -2.68 -29.75 20.44
CA THR A 821 -2.44 -30.19 19.06
C THR A 821 -2.81 -29.17 17.98
N GLY A 822 -3.59 -28.14 18.35
CA GLY A 822 -4.15 -27.18 17.40
C GLY A 822 -5.31 -27.74 16.57
N GLU A 823 -5.82 -28.92 16.91
CA GLU A 823 -6.90 -29.57 16.19
C GLU A 823 -8.20 -28.75 16.25
N ARG A 824 -8.85 -28.61 15.10
CA ARG A 824 -10.12 -27.88 14.91
C ARG A 824 -11.14 -28.84 14.33
N CYS A 825 -12.27 -28.99 15.02
CA CYS A 825 -13.28 -29.94 14.62
C CYS A 825 -14.64 -29.24 14.53
N THR A 826 -15.33 -29.48 13.43
CA THR A 826 -16.74 -29.13 13.27
C THR A 826 -17.61 -30.05 14.12
N VAL A 827 -18.87 -29.65 14.35
CA VAL A 827 -19.87 -30.47 15.05
C VAL A 827 -20.01 -31.85 14.37
N ALA A 828 -20.08 -31.88 13.04
CA ALA A 828 -20.24 -33.12 12.28
C ALA A 828 -19.05 -34.08 12.43
N GLU A 829 -17.82 -33.55 12.43
CA GLU A 829 -16.60 -34.35 12.62
C GLU A 829 -16.50 -34.91 14.03
N LEU A 830 -16.79 -34.10 15.07
CA LEU A 830 -16.80 -34.58 16.45
C LEU A 830 -17.87 -35.64 16.66
N GLN A 831 -19.08 -35.45 16.11
CA GLN A 831 -20.17 -36.40 16.25
C GLN A 831 -19.82 -37.74 15.61
N ALA A 832 -19.28 -37.74 14.39
CA ALA A 832 -18.86 -38.97 13.71
C ALA A 832 -17.76 -39.72 14.48
N GLN A 833 -16.84 -39.02 15.13
CA GLN A 833 -15.77 -39.62 15.94
C GLN A 833 -16.28 -40.22 17.26
N LEU A 834 -17.29 -39.60 17.88
CA LEU A 834 -17.95 -40.11 19.07
C LEU A 834 -18.83 -41.33 18.74
N ASP A 835 -19.63 -41.26 17.68
CA ASP A 835 -20.56 -42.31 17.26
C ASP A 835 -19.83 -43.58 16.80
N SER A 836 -18.66 -43.42 16.17
CA SER A 836 -17.82 -44.55 15.75
C SER A 836 -17.04 -45.19 16.91
N GLY A 837 -17.12 -44.62 18.13
CA GLY A 837 -16.36 -45.06 19.30
C GLY A 837 -14.85 -44.90 19.15
N GLN A 838 -14.39 -44.19 18.12
CA GLN A 838 -12.97 -43.94 17.87
C GLN A 838 -12.35 -43.02 18.91
N ARG A 839 -13.16 -42.14 19.50
CA ARG A 839 -12.73 -41.09 20.43
C ARG A 839 -13.82 -40.86 21.49
N GLN A 840 -13.40 -40.49 22.69
CA GLN A 840 -14.26 -40.03 23.78
C GLN A 840 -13.87 -38.58 24.14
N GLY A 841 -14.75 -37.89 24.85
CA GLY A 841 -14.37 -36.61 25.42
C GLY A 841 -15.26 -36.12 26.54
N ALA A 842 -14.74 -35.14 27.26
CA ALA A 842 -15.40 -34.51 28.40
C ALA A 842 -15.18 -33.00 28.35
N LEU A 843 -16.23 -32.25 28.67
CA LEU A 843 -16.19 -30.82 28.92
C LEU A 843 -15.88 -30.56 30.38
N LEU A 844 -15.10 -29.51 30.62
CA LEU A 844 -14.72 -29.09 31.96
C LEU A 844 -15.49 -27.82 32.31
N ARG A 845 -16.15 -27.84 33.48
CA ARG A 845 -16.77 -26.66 34.10
C ARG A 845 -16.07 -26.38 35.41
N ALA A 846 -15.85 -25.11 35.73
CA ALA A 846 -15.31 -24.72 37.02
C ALA A 846 -16.09 -23.58 37.65
N ASN A 847 -16.17 -23.59 38.98
CA ASN A 847 -16.76 -22.53 39.80
C ASN A 847 -15.83 -22.21 40.98
N ASP A 848 -15.80 -20.96 41.43
CA ASP A 848 -15.14 -20.55 42.66
C ASP A 848 -16.13 -19.81 43.59
N LYS A 849 -15.69 -19.40 44.78
CA LYS A 849 -16.57 -18.69 45.73
C LYS A 849 -17.08 -17.32 45.22
N TYR A 850 -16.53 -16.80 44.13
CA TYR A 850 -16.87 -15.48 43.56
C TYR A 850 -17.74 -15.59 42.30
N GLY A 851 -17.81 -16.75 41.62
CA GLY A 851 -18.72 -16.96 40.50
C GLY A 851 -18.34 -18.09 39.54
N ASP A 852 -19.32 -18.52 38.74
CA ASP A 852 -19.19 -19.62 37.77
C ASP A 852 -18.31 -19.21 36.57
N TYR A 853 -17.28 -20.00 36.28
CA TYR A 853 -16.49 -19.83 35.05
C TYR A 853 -17.23 -20.43 33.85
N GLY A 854 -18.23 -21.28 34.05
CA GLY A 854 -18.90 -22.04 33.00
C GLY A 854 -17.97 -23.08 32.38
N ILE A 855 -18.23 -23.46 31.13
CA ILE A 855 -17.40 -24.45 30.43
C ILE A 855 -16.06 -23.82 30.02
N ILE A 856 -14.99 -24.30 30.62
CA ILE A 856 -13.63 -23.74 30.58
C ILE A 856 -12.65 -24.60 29.78
N GLY A 857 -13.01 -25.85 29.47
CA GLY A 857 -12.10 -26.74 28.77
C GLY A 857 -12.78 -27.91 28.08
N LEU A 858 -12.01 -28.59 27.25
CA LEU A 858 -12.40 -29.78 26.51
C LEU A 858 -11.22 -30.76 26.53
N LEU A 859 -11.49 -31.99 26.94
CA LEU A 859 -10.56 -33.11 26.86
C LEU A 859 -11.07 -34.11 25.83
N LEU A 860 -10.24 -34.42 24.84
CA LEU A 860 -10.48 -35.47 23.85
C LEU A 860 -9.45 -36.57 24.04
N PHE A 861 -9.91 -37.81 24.18
CA PHE A 861 -9.05 -38.94 24.49
C PHE A 861 -9.56 -40.26 23.92
N ARG A 862 -8.68 -41.25 23.91
CA ARG A 862 -8.97 -42.61 23.48
C ARG A 862 -8.34 -43.60 24.44
N ALA A 863 -9.13 -44.57 24.91
CA ALA A 863 -8.63 -45.71 25.68
C ALA A 863 -8.61 -46.94 24.77
N ALA A 864 -7.42 -47.51 24.52
CA ALA A 864 -7.24 -48.71 23.71
C ALA A 864 -5.96 -49.46 24.10
N ASP A 865 -5.97 -50.79 24.04
CA ASP A 865 -4.80 -51.66 24.22
C ASP A 865 -3.96 -51.36 25.48
N ARG A 866 -4.63 -51.20 26.64
CA ARG A 866 -4.00 -50.81 27.93
C ARG A 866 -3.21 -49.50 27.85
N SER A 867 -3.62 -48.57 26.97
CA SER A 867 -3.07 -47.22 26.88
C SER A 867 -4.19 -46.17 26.91
N PHE A 868 -3.93 -45.04 27.57
CA PHE A 868 -4.81 -43.90 27.63
C PHE A 868 -4.18 -42.73 26.85
N GLN A 869 -4.71 -42.44 25.68
CA GLN A 869 -4.18 -41.40 24.81
C GLN A 869 -5.01 -40.12 24.95
N VAL A 870 -4.40 -39.06 25.48
CA VAL A 870 -4.95 -37.71 25.45
C VAL A 870 -4.61 -37.12 24.09
N GLU A 871 -5.59 -37.10 23.19
CA GLU A 871 -5.41 -36.70 21.80
C GLU A 871 -5.50 -35.19 21.61
N ASN A 872 -6.32 -34.52 22.42
CA ASN A 872 -6.26 -33.08 22.55
C ASN A 872 -6.75 -32.63 23.92
N LEU A 873 -6.16 -31.56 24.41
CA LEU A 873 -6.58 -30.91 25.63
C LEU A 873 -6.62 -29.40 25.41
N LEU A 874 -7.77 -28.82 25.74
CA LEU A 874 -8.05 -27.40 25.59
C LEU A 874 -8.46 -26.77 26.92
N LEU A 875 -7.83 -25.65 27.26
CA LEU A 875 -8.22 -24.81 28.38
C LEU A 875 -8.37 -23.36 27.93
N SER A 876 -9.41 -22.70 28.44
CA SER A 876 -9.64 -21.28 28.21
C SER A 876 -8.58 -20.44 28.92
N CYS A 877 -8.09 -19.37 28.28
CA CYS A 877 -7.10 -18.45 28.86
C CYS A 877 -7.54 -17.81 30.19
N ARG A 878 -8.86 -17.74 30.46
CA ARG A 878 -9.42 -17.19 31.70
C ARG A 878 -9.18 -18.04 32.95
N VAL A 879 -8.70 -19.27 32.81
CA VAL A 879 -8.46 -20.18 33.95
C VAL A 879 -7.01 -20.62 34.13
N LEU A 880 -6.11 -20.17 33.25
CA LEU A 880 -4.70 -20.53 33.31
C LEU A 880 -4.03 -19.90 34.54
N GLY A 881 -3.16 -20.67 35.20
CA GLY A 881 -2.45 -20.29 36.42
C GLY A 881 -3.29 -20.33 37.70
N ARG A 882 -4.45 -21.00 37.68
CA ARG A 882 -5.37 -21.12 38.83
C ARG A 882 -5.42 -22.52 39.44
N GLY A 883 -4.54 -23.42 39.03
CA GLY A 883 -4.45 -24.79 39.55
C GLY A 883 -5.44 -25.78 38.89
N ILE A 884 -6.16 -25.36 37.85
CA ILE A 884 -7.06 -26.22 37.07
C ILE A 884 -6.28 -27.23 36.25
N GLU A 885 -5.11 -26.84 35.76
CA GLU A 885 -4.20 -27.69 34.99
C GLU A 885 -3.78 -28.93 35.80
N LEU A 886 -3.54 -28.74 37.10
CA LEU A 886 -3.17 -29.81 38.04
C LEU A 886 -4.36 -30.73 38.34
N HIS A 887 -5.55 -30.17 38.58
CA HIS A 887 -6.79 -30.96 38.76
C HIS A 887 -7.09 -31.80 37.52
N LEU A 888 -6.80 -31.27 36.35
CA LEU A 888 -7.01 -31.96 35.08
C LEU A 888 -6.00 -33.09 34.90
N ALA A 889 -4.73 -32.85 35.17
CA ALA A 889 -3.72 -33.90 35.16
C ALA A 889 -4.13 -35.03 36.11
N GLN A 890 -4.53 -34.71 37.34
CA GLN A 890 -5.04 -35.68 38.30
C GLN A 890 -6.21 -36.50 37.74
N TRP A 891 -7.24 -35.85 37.20
CA TRP A 891 -8.41 -36.53 36.65
C TRP A 891 -8.04 -37.50 35.51
N VAL A 892 -7.14 -37.08 34.60
CA VAL A 892 -6.66 -37.93 33.50
C VAL A 892 -5.95 -39.16 34.04
N LEU A 893 -5.09 -39.00 35.06
CA LEU A 893 -4.35 -40.12 35.66
C LEU A 893 -5.31 -41.07 36.41
N GLU A 894 -6.31 -40.55 37.11
CA GLU A 894 -7.37 -41.35 37.77
C GLU A 894 -8.17 -42.16 36.75
N LYS A 895 -8.58 -41.55 35.63
CA LYS A 895 -9.28 -42.27 34.55
C LYS A 895 -8.43 -43.30 33.84
N ALA A 896 -7.14 -43.05 33.69
CA ALA A 896 -6.20 -44.04 33.18
C ALA A 896 -6.07 -45.26 34.11
N LEU A 897 -6.09 -45.04 35.43
CA LEU A 897 -6.07 -46.13 36.43
C LEU A 897 -7.38 -46.93 36.45
N GLU A 898 -8.53 -46.27 36.32
CA GLU A 898 -9.85 -46.94 36.25
C GLU A 898 -9.95 -47.94 35.08
N VAL A 899 -9.26 -47.66 33.96
CA VAL A 899 -9.26 -48.52 32.77
C VAL A 899 -8.04 -49.46 32.69
N ASP A 900 -7.28 -49.60 33.78
CA ASP A 900 -6.07 -50.43 33.88
C ASP A 900 -5.02 -50.12 32.78
N ALA A 901 -4.85 -48.84 32.46
CA ALA A 901 -3.87 -48.41 31.47
C ALA A 901 -2.44 -48.52 32.03
N GLN A 902 -1.56 -49.16 31.27
CA GLN A 902 -0.13 -49.25 31.57
C GLN A 902 0.64 -47.99 31.17
N MET A 903 0.04 -47.12 30.34
CA MET A 903 0.66 -45.89 29.86
C MET A 903 -0.38 -44.81 29.57
N VAL A 904 -0.08 -43.56 29.94
CA VAL A 904 -0.80 -42.35 29.52
C VAL A 904 0.06 -41.58 28.54
N HIS A 905 -0.49 -41.23 27.38
CA HIS A 905 0.22 -40.45 26.36
C HIS A 905 -0.51 -39.14 26.07
N PHE A 906 0.15 -38.01 26.33
CA PHE A 906 -0.32 -36.68 25.95
C PHE A 906 0.25 -36.29 24.61
N LYS A 907 -0.60 -36.22 23.59
CA LYS A 907 -0.21 -35.78 22.25
C LYS A 907 0.08 -34.28 22.26
N TYR A 908 1.20 -33.88 21.67
CA TYR A 908 1.58 -32.47 21.54
C TYR A 908 2.09 -32.16 20.13
N LYS A 909 1.65 -31.02 19.59
CA LYS A 909 2.16 -30.45 18.33
C LYS A 909 2.45 -28.97 18.55
N ASP A 910 3.65 -28.52 18.23
CA ASP A 910 3.97 -27.10 18.28
C ASP A 910 3.18 -26.35 17.20
N THR A 911 2.47 -25.30 17.61
CA THR A 911 1.66 -24.44 16.72
C THR A 911 2.19 -23.00 16.67
N GLY A 912 3.31 -22.72 17.34
CA GLY A 912 3.86 -21.37 17.55
C GLY A 912 3.05 -20.50 18.52
N ARG A 913 1.85 -20.94 18.93
CA ARG A 913 0.92 -20.17 19.79
C ARG A 913 0.49 -20.91 21.06
N ASN A 914 0.82 -22.20 21.21
CA ASN A 914 0.39 -23.05 22.31
C ASN A 914 1.44 -23.23 23.44
N LEU A 915 2.24 -22.19 23.70
CA LEU A 915 3.29 -22.18 24.72
C LEU A 915 2.77 -22.55 26.14
N PRO A 916 1.61 -22.06 26.62
CA PRO A 916 1.04 -22.50 27.90
C PRO A 916 0.81 -24.02 27.99
N GLY A 917 0.34 -24.65 26.91
CA GLY A 917 0.16 -26.10 26.85
C GLY A 917 1.48 -26.87 26.95
N LEU A 918 2.54 -26.35 26.33
CA LEU A 918 3.89 -26.91 26.45
C LEU A 918 4.44 -26.78 27.87
N GLN A 919 4.24 -25.64 28.53
CA GLN A 919 4.66 -25.42 29.91
C GLN A 919 3.97 -26.39 30.88
N PHE A 920 2.67 -26.62 30.69
CA PHE A 920 1.92 -27.64 31.42
C PHE A 920 2.53 -29.04 31.25
N LEU A 921 2.80 -29.48 30.02
CA LEU A 921 3.40 -30.79 29.80
C LEU A 921 4.84 -30.88 30.35
N LYS A 922 5.63 -29.80 30.28
CA LYS A 922 6.96 -29.73 30.89
C LYS A 922 6.90 -29.89 32.41
N ALA A 923 5.89 -29.34 33.08
CA ALA A 923 5.69 -29.56 34.52
C ALA A 923 5.40 -31.04 34.85
N LEU A 924 4.77 -31.77 33.92
CA LEU A 924 4.50 -33.21 34.05
C LEU A 924 5.68 -34.11 33.62
N VAL A 925 6.75 -33.56 33.02
CA VAL A 925 7.92 -34.35 32.57
C VAL A 925 8.56 -35.14 33.71
N GLN A 926 8.49 -34.67 34.96
CA GLN A 926 9.02 -35.42 36.10
C GLN A 926 8.32 -36.78 36.32
N LEU A 927 7.14 -36.98 35.73
CA LEU A 927 6.37 -38.22 35.81
C LEU A 927 6.55 -39.13 34.59
N GLY A 928 7.22 -38.68 33.53
CA GLY A 928 7.23 -39.38 32.25
C GLY A 928 8.44 -39.06 31.37
N ASN A 929 8.46 -39.62 30.16
CA ASN A 929 9.50 -39.35 29.18
C ASN A 929 8.90 -38.62 27.98
N TRP A 930 9.64 -37.63 27.47
CA TRP A 930 9.28 -36.97 26.22
C TRP A 930 9.54 -37.91 25.04
N THR A 931 8.61 -37.96 24.11
CA THR A 931 8.69 -38.76 22.88
C THR A 931 8.47 -37.84 21.67
N THR A 932 8.72 -38.36 20.46
CA THR A 932 8.48 -37.64 19.21
C THR A 932 7.03 -37.17 19.03
N TYR A 933 6.07 -37.75 19.75
CA TYR A 933 4.64 -37.47 19.62
C TYR A 933 4.03 -36.73 20.84
N GLY A 934 4.83 -36.46 21.87
CA GLY A 934 4.42 -35.79 23.12
C GLY A 934 4.93 -36.49 24.38
N LEU A 935 4.23 -36.31 25.52
CA LEU A 935 4.67 -36.83 26.82
C LEU A 935 4.05 -38.20 27.12
N SER A 936 4.85 -39.19 27.50
CA SER A 936 4.39 -40.52 27.93
C SER A 936 4.70 -40.80 29.40
N ILE A 937 3.69 -41.20 30.18
CA ILE A 937 3.78 -41.55 31.61
C ILE A 937 3.46 -43.04 31.76
N THR A 938 4.32 -43.80 32.43
CA THR A 938 4.14 -45.26 32.65
C THR A 938 3.39 -45.56 33.95
N SER A 939 2.80 -46.75 34.05
CA SER A 939 2.08 -47.22 35.26
C SER A 939 2.90 -47.22 36.54
N GLU A 940 4.21 -47.47 36.46
CA GLU A 940 5.11 -47.43 37.61
C GLU A 940 5.28 -46.02 38.18
N ASN A 941 5.23 -44.99 37.31
CA ASN A 941 5.25 -43.60 37.72
C ASN A 941 3.87 -43.09 38.11
N LEU A 942 2.79 -43.62 37.50
CA LEU A 942 1.41 -43.34 37.89
C LEU A 942 1.13 -43.68 39.37
N GLN A 943 1.67 -44.79 39.86
CA GLN A 943 1.49 -45.24 41.26
C GLN A 943 2.35 -44.47 42.28
N LYS A 944 3.41 -43.78 41.84
CA LYS A 944 4.29 -42.97 42.70
C LYS A 944 3.77 -41.54 42.91
N VAL A 945 2.71 -41.15 42.20
CA VAL A 945 2.04 -39.85 42.39
C VAL A 945 1.22 -39.91 43.68
N ASN A 946 1.81 -39.47 44.80
CA ASN A 946 1.00 -39.08 45.94
C ASN A 946 0.31 -37.76 45.56
N LEU A 947 -0.98 -37.86 45.19
CA LEU A 947 -1.79 -36.77 44.62
C LEU A 947 -1.77 -35.48 45.49
N GLY A 948 -1.57 -35.60 46.81
CA GLY A 948 -1.42 -34.47 47.72
C GLY A 948 -0.04 -33.79 47.73
N THR A 949 1.00 -34.42 47.18
CA THR A 949 2.40 -33.91 47.20
C THR A 949 2.87 -33.36 45.86
N PHE A 950 2.18 -33.69 44.75
CA PHE A 950 2.50 -33.18 43.42
C PHE A 950 2.31 -31.65 43.33
N ILE A 951 1.39 -31.11 44.13
CA ILE A 951 1.13 -29.67 44.30
C ILE A 951 2.36 -28.95 44.89
N ARG A 952 3.17 -29.59 45.74
CA ARG A 952 4.29 -28.96 46.47
C ARG A 952 5.64 -28.92 45.73
N LYS A 953 5.80 -29.64 44.60
CA LYS A 953 7.12 -29.81 43.95
C LYS A 953 7.24 -29.20 42.54
N ALA A 954 6.14 -28.74 41.93
CA ALA A 954 6.19 -28.08 40.62
C ALA A 954 6.72 -26.63 40.68
N GLU A 955 7.00 -26.09 41.88
CA GLU A 955 7.36 -24.70 42.12
C GLU A 955 8.84 -24.32 41.87
N VAL A 956 9.69 -25.22 41.35
CA VAL A 956 11.10 -24.90 41.07
C VAL A 956 11.45 -25.22 39.61
N LEU A 957 10.92 -24.44 38.68
CA LEU A 957 11.51 -24.29 37.35
C LEU A 957 11.71 -22.78 37.09
N PRO A 958 12.94 -22.31 36.85
CA PRO A 958 13.19 -20.92 36.53
C PRO A 958 12.52 -20.57 35.21
N THR A 959 11.79 -19.46 35.18
CA THR A 959 11.39 -18.78 33.96
C THR A 959 12.62 -18.15 33.30
N THR A 960 13.23 -18.88 32.36
CA THR A 960 14.07 -18.33 31.30
C THR A 960 13.66 -18.95 29.98
#